data_AF-A0A7Y4R6T3-F1
#
_entry.id   AF-A0A7Y4R6T3-F1
#
_cell.length_a   1.000
_cell.length_b   1.000
_cell.length_c   1.000
_cell.angle_alpha   90.00
_cell.angle_beta   90.00
_cell.angle_gamma   90.00
#
_symmetry.space_group_name_H-M   'P 1'
#
loop_
_entity.id
_entity.type
_entity.pdbx_description
1 polymer ?
#
loop_
_entity_poly.entity_id
_entity_poly.type
_entity_poly.pdbx_seq_one_letter_code
_entity_poly.pdbx_strand_id
1 'polypeptide(L)'
;MTIPVLVTLGFLPVYLWLRAPYCRLPLHCDTGFYVSNHTISTRRLRFSKGWNAKFAGCSKAVPELFYSLVYLLAEASAGMPHGAHRYKTVSRLSASLFNYVTAVVVGALAWQLGGSPTYYCAGLVVYCLISSEPQYGVYYECGEWFGLLGNVVSMLLLSVGMAGGGVVWIGAAAFVWMADAFFVKLSSGVGFVVLFGGIIVAQPGAWMAVAIGFTAGAVLFHIWILANGRNPWSLLRPLARHETAYGQRAQWRIVSNRLAEKGVCLWRTVRAQPIFPTMAAAACVVAPPPPIVWCYAAAVLLAYFVQAADCWYYQIPLLPVLALLATGMVATGSDGLLVLACGGALWLAYNGTRGRQSDSRQMARWAWAGHRPESEMSRGFELERAAEVLRPMVRGRSLLVYGPLNQAYVLLSASYDTAIITPESYLDEMAPGWQRELNAQLLQTPPQFVLDTGRCFDAAALRGNMGLDYRLQHVVADTRFFELVGMNAPAADALDIRSYRPQSEHALANEYLLAGDALTRDGAARGAGDTPAGMADVAAVSLGRLLDALADAGYSRLGVYGAGRYTARHLDVYRRSRAPVVVVLDDRPGDDATCRFDWPVRRLETTGAYDVDAIVLSTDRFAGVMRARVRAALGRAFPVFAAGDRPPHPTIMHPTGPRPSVATV
;
A
#
# COMPACT_ATOMS: atom_id res chain seq x y z
N MET A 1 -12.77 43.63 0.02
CA MET A 1 -12.64 42.73 -1.15
C MET A 1 -11.29 42.84 -1.85
N THR A 2 -10.71 44.03 -2.02
CA THR A 2 -9.43 44.22 -2.74
C THR A 2 -8.27 43.41 -2.18
N ILE A 3 -8.05 43.40 -0.87
CA ILE A 3 -6.93 42.67 -0.24
C ILE A 3 -7.01 41.14 -0.48
N PRO A 4 -8.15 40.45 -0.20
CA PRO A 4 -8.31 39.03 -0.54
C PRO A 4 -7.98 38.69 -2.00
N VAL A 5 -8.46 39.50 -2.95
CA VAL A 5 -8.19 39.28 -4.38
C VAL A 5 -6.70 39.41 -4.68
N LEU A 6 -6.04 40.46 -4.16
CA LEU A 6 -4.61 40.66 -4.36
C LEU A 6 -3.78 39.53 -3.76
N VAL A 7 -4.12 39.03 -2.57
CA VAL A 7 -3.41 37.89 -1.96
C VAL A 7 -3.66 36.61 -2.76
N THR A 8 -4.89 36.36 -3.20
CA THR A 8 -5.22 35.18 -4.00
C THR A 8 -4.53 35.16 -5.36
N LEU A 9 -4.35 36.30 -6.01
CA LEU A 9 -3.61 36.36 -7.27
C LEU A 9 -2.10 36.38 -7.04
N GLY A 10 -1.63 37.12 -6.03
CA GLY A 10 -0.22 37.32 -5.74
C GLY A 10 0.48 36.11 -5.12
N PHE A 11 -0.24 35.25 -4.39
CA PHE A 11 0.36 34.08 -3.73
C PHE A 11 0.44 32.84 -4.64
N LEU A 12 -0.32 32.81 -5.75
CA LEU A 12 -0.27 31.68 -6.69
C LEU A 12 1.15 31.46 -7.26
N PRO A 13 1.87 32.49 -7.76
CA PRO A 13 3.25 32.34 -8.20
C PRO A 13 4.19 31.82 -7.09
N VAL A 14 4.03 32.28 -5.85
CA VAL A 14 4.83 31.83 -4.69
C VAL A 14 4.59 30.35 -4.41
N TYR A 15 3.32 29.94 -4.43
CA TYR A 15 2.95 28.56 -4.22
C TYR A 15 3.45 27.63 -5.34
N LEU A 16 3.33 28.04 -6.60
CA LEU A 16 3.91 27.31 -7.73
C LEU A 16 5.44 27.24 -7.64
N TRP A 17 6.09 28.33 -7.20
CA TRP A 17 7.53 28.39 -6.97
C TRP A 17 8.00 27.41 -5.89
N LEU A 18 7.22 27.23 -4.82
CA LEU A 18 7.50 26.26 -3.76
C LEU A 18 7.34 24.82 -4.23
N ARG A 19 6.35 24.56 -5.10
CA ARG A 19 6.07 23.20 -5.61
C ARG A 19 7.00 22.80 -6.75
N ALA A 20 7.49 23.75 -7.53
CA ALA A 20 8.30 23.50 -8.73
C ALA A 20 9.46 22.51 -8.54
N PRO A 21 10.23 22.51 -7.43
CA PRO A 21 11.30 21.53 -7.24
C PRO A 21 10.80 20.08 -7.29
N TYR A 22 9.64 19.79 -6.70
CA TYR A 22 9.06 18.44 -6.65
C TYR A 22 8.60 17.94 -8.02
N CYS A 23 8.51 18.82 -9.03
CA CYS A 23 8.28 18.43 -10.41
C CYS A 23 9.42 17.58 -11.01
N ARG A 24 10.52 17.36 -10.30
CA ARG A 24 11.61 16.46 -10.71
C ARG A 24 11.46 15.01 -10.21
N LEU A 25 10.60 14.75 -9.23
CA LEU A 25 10.37 13.40 -8.69
C LEU A 25 9.76 12.46 -9.74
N PRO A 26 9.91 11.13 -9.67
CA PRO A 26 9.31 10.22 -10.65
C PRO A 26 7.78 10.21 -10.58
N LEU A 27 7.06 9.66 -11.56
CA LEU A 27 5.61 9.43 -11.42
C LEU A 27 5.32 8.37 -10.33
N HIS A 28 4.24 8.55 -9.56
CA HIS A 28 3.83 7.58 -8.55
C HIS A 28 3.28 6.29 -9.18
N CYS A 29 3.40 5.15 -8.51
CA CYS A 29 2.76 3.90 -8.95
C CYS A 29 1.23 3.97 -8.95
N ASP A 30 0.62 4.97 -8.32
CA ASP A 30 -0.84 5.12 -8.38
C ASP A 30 -1.31 5.80 -9.67
N THR A 31 -0.40 6.39 -10.47
CA THR A 31 -0.75 7.05 -11.72
C THR A 31 -1.50 6.13 -12.68
N GLY A 32 -1.08 4.86 -12.81
CA GLY A 32 -1.78 3.89 -13.67
C GLY A 32 -3.12 3.41 -13.11
N PHE A 33 -3.47 3.73 -11.85
CA PHE A 33 -4.82 3.51 -11.32
C PHE A 33 -5.82 4.59 -11.76
N TYR A 34 -5.35 5.81 -12.05
CA TYR A 34 -6.21 6.92 -12.40
C TYR A 34 -6.23 7.26 -13.90
N VAL A 35 -5.24 6.82 -14.66
CA VAL A 35 -5.32 6.84 -16.12
C VAL A 35 -5.64 5.44 -16.59
N SER A 36 -6.90 5.19 -16.96
CA SER A 36 -7.35 3.85 -17.32
C SER A 36 -6.60 3.31 -18.53
N ASN A 37 -6.32 2.01 -18.53
CA ASN A 37 -5.72 1.32 -19.68
C ASN A 37 -6.51 1.56 -20.97
N HIS A 38 -7.85 1.60 -20.88
CA HIS A 38 -8.73 1.90 -22.01
C HIS A 38 -8.51 3.31 -22.57
N THR A 39 -8.31 4.31 -21.70
CA THR A 39 -8.01 5.68 -22.13
C THR A 39 -6.65 5.77 -22.82
N ILE A 40 -5.65 5.03 -22.33
CA ILE A 40 -4.32 5.00 -22.93
C ILE A 40 -4.37 4.35 -24.33
N SER A 41 -5.09 3.23 -24.48
CA SER A 41 -5.15 2.47 -25.73
C SER A 41 -6.03 3.16 -26.79
N THR A 42 -7.22 3.64 -26.40
CA THR A 42 -8.21 4.17 -27.35
C THR A 42 -8.20 5.69 -27.49
N ARG A 43 -7.49 6.40 -26.60
CA ARG A 43 -7.53 7.87 -26.48
C ARG A 43 -8.93 8.43 -26.21
N ARG A 44 -9.81 7.62 -25.61
CA ARG A 44 -11.17 8.01 -25.23
C ARG A 44 -11.44 7.71 -23.77
N LEU A 45 -12.20 8.59 -23.14
CA LEU A 45 -12.66 8.37 -21.77
C LEU A 45 -13.83 7.41 -21.78
N ARG A 46 -13.71 6.31 -21.03
CA ARG A 46 -14.82 5.39 -20.80
C ARG A 46 -14.69 4.75 -19.43
N PHE A 47 -15.29 5.39 -18.43
CA PHE A 47 -15.19 4.98 -17.04
C PHE A 47 -15.59 3.51 -16.80
N SER A 48 -16.64 3.00 -17.46
CA SER A 48 -17.10 1.61 -17.33
C SER A 48 -16.06 0.53 -17.69
N LYS A 49 -14.98 0.92 -18.39
CA LYS A 49 -13.85 0.05 -18.76
C LYS A 49 -12.64 0.20 -17.82
N GLY A 50 -12.62 1.23 -16.98
CA GLY A 50 -11.53 1.48 -16.03
C GLY A 50 -11.51 0.51 -14.86
N TRP A 51 -10.35 0.45 -14.18
CA TRP A 51 -10.17 -0.30 -12.94
C TRP A 51 -11.17 0.10 -11.88
N ASN A 52 -11.35 1.41 -11.68
CA ASN A 52 -12.13 1.88 -10.55
C ASN A 52 -13.61 1.48 -10.68
N ALA A 53 -14.13 1.45 -11.91
CA ALA A 53 -15.48 0.95 -12.18
C ALA A 53 -15.66 -0.56 -11.91
N LYS A 54 -14.59 -1.36 -11.94
CA LYS A 54 -14.63 -2.80 -11.66
C LYS A 54 -14.30 -3.17 -10.22
N PHE A 55 -13.33 -2.48 -9.60
CA PHE A 55 -12.64 -3.01 -8.42
C PHE A 55 -12.57 -2.05 -7.22
N ALA A 56 -12.80 -0.75 -7.37
CA ALA A 56 -12.53 0.22 -6.29
C ALA A 56 -13.66 0.32 -5.24
N GLY A 57 -14.85 -0.27 -5.48
CA GLY A 57 -15.97 -0.30 -4.52
C GLY A 57 -16.69 1.04 -4.31
N CYS A 58 -15.93 2.13 -4.27
CA CYS A 58 -16.34 3.50 -4.59
C CYS A 58 -15.82 3.86 -5.99
N SER A 59 -16.44 4.79 -6.70
CA SER A 59 -16.15 4.93 -8.13
C SER A 59 -14.76 5.51 -8.41
N LYS A 60 -14.13 6.26 -7.48
CA LYS A 60 -12.89 7.03 -7.74
C LYS A 60 -12.98 7.80 -9.07
N ALA A 61 -14.19 8.13 -9.51
CA ALA A 61 -14.45 8.59 -10.87
C ALA A 61 -13.94 10.01 -11.05
N VAL A 62 -13.95 10.82 -10.00
CA VAL A 62 -13.42 12.19 -10.03
C VAL A 62 -11.89 12.17 -10.24
N PRO A 63 -11.09 11.45 -9.42
CA PRO A 63 -9.67 11.26 -9.70
C PRO A 63 -9.39 10.70 -11.10
N GLU A 64 -10.09 9.63 -11.51
CA GLU A 64 -9.87 9.00 -12.81
C GLU A 64 -10.15 9.97 -13.97
N LEU A 65 -11.28 10.67 -13.91
CA LEU A 65 -11.68 11.67 -14.89
C LEU A 65 -10.61 12.77 -15.01
N PHE A 66 -10.16 13.30 -13.87
CA PHE A 66 -9.15 14.36 -13.84
C PHE A 66 -7.84 13.91 -14.49
N TYR A 67 -7.24 12.82 -14.03
CA TYR A 67 -5.94 12.37 -14.54
C TYR A 67 -6.02 11.87 -15.99
N SER A 68 -7.15 11.27 -16.38
CA SER A 68 -7.38 10.84 -17.76
C SER A 68 -7.58 12.03 -18.71
N LEU A 69 -8.27 13.11 -18.30
CA LEU A 69 -8.35 14.35 -19.08
C LEU A 69 -6.98 15.01 -19.24
N VAL A 70 -6.21 15.09 -18.15
CA VAL A 70 -4.81 15.57 -18.17
C VAL A 70 -3.97 14.75 -19.16
N TYR A 71 -4.13 13.43 -19.15
CA TYR A 71 -3.46 12.54 -20.10
C TYR A 71 -3.82 12.85 -21.54
N LEU A 72 -5.12 12.94 -21.84
CA LEU A 72 -5.59 13.26 -23.19
C LEU A 72 -5.14 14.65 -23.65
N LEU A 73 -5.13 15.66 -22.78
CA LEU A 73 -4.62 17.00 -23.11
C LEU A 73 -3.11 16.98 -23.40
N ALA A 74 -2.34 16.25 -22.60
CA ALA A 74 -0.91 16.11 -22.79
C ALA A 74 -0.59 15.39 -24.11
N GLU A 75 -1.38 14.38 -24.50
CA GLU A 75 -1.16 13.57 -25.69
C GLU A 75 -1.80 14.12 -26.97
N ALA A 76 -2.97 14.76 -26.92
CA ALA A 76 -3.63 15.39 -28.07
C ALA A 76 -2.76 16.49 -28.71
N SER A 77 -1.90 17.09 -27.89
CA SER A 77 -0.97 18.12 -28.31
C SER A 77 0.36 17.55 -28.83
N ALA A 78 0.50 16.21 -28.94
CA ALA A 78 1.76 15.52 -29.20
C ALA A 78 1.84 14.91 -30.62
N GLY A 79 2.10 15.78 -31.60
CA GLY A 79 2.87 15.40 -32.80
C GLY A 79 4.38 15.23 -32.53
N MET A 80 4.81 15.25 -31.26
CA MET A 80 6.22 15.30 -30.85
C MET A 80 6.65 14.08 -30.01
N PRO A 81 7.93 13.67 -30.07
CA PRO A 81 8.44 12.45 -29.41
C PRO A 81 8.41 12.45 -27.85
N HIS A 82 8.02 13.55 -27.19
CA HIS A 82 8.25 13.77 -25.75
C HIS A 82 7.01 13.61 -24.83
N GLY A 83 5.93 12.97 -25.28
CA GLY A 83 4.63 12.94 -24.53
C GLY A 83 4.69 12.51 -23.04
N ALA A 84 5.62 11.64 -22.62
CA ALA A 84 5.74 11.20 -21.22
C ALA A 84 6.17 12.34 -20.26
N HIS A 85 7.22 13.08 -20.61
CA HIS A 85 7.67 14.25 -19.84
C HIS A 85 6.60 15.35 -19.82
N ARG A 86 5.80 15.44 -20.90
CA ARG A 86 4.69 16.38 -20.98
C ARG A 86 3.57 16.02 -20.02
N TYR A 87 3.13 14.75 -19.98
CA TYR A 87 2.13 14.32 -19.00
C TYR A 87 2.57 14.65 -17.58
N LYS A 88 3.80 14.29 -17.21
CA LYS A 88 4.37 14.58 -15.90
C LYS A 88 4.33 16.07 -15.57
N THR A 89 4.64 16.94 -16.53
CA THR A 89 4.60 18.39 -16.30
C THR A 89 3.16 18.91 -16.16
N VAL A 90 2.26 18.51 -17.06
CA VAL A 90 0.87 18.98 -17.09
C VAL A 90 0.11 18.49 -15.88
N SER A 91 0.21 17.20 -15.53
CA SER A 91 -0.42 16.61 -14.35
C SER A 91 -0.04 17.34 -13.06
N ARG A 92 1.24 17.70 -12.92
CA ARG A 92 1.75 18.39 -11.73
C ARG A 92 1.30 19.82 -11.62
N LEU A 93 1.28 20.53 -12.76
CA LEU A 93 0.71 21.87 -12.82
C LEU A 93 -0.78 21.84 -12.49
N SER A 94 -1.55 20.95 -13.14
CA SER A 94 -2.98 20.78 -12.90
C SER A 94 -3.28 20.42 -11.44
N ALA A 95 -2.54 19.48 -10.84
CA ALA A 95 -2.70 19.12 -9.43
C ALA A 95 -2.32 20.27 -8.49
N SER A 96 -1.31 21.07 -8.84
CA SER A 96 -0.96 22.27 -8.07
C SER A 96 -2.10 23.29 -8.11
N LEU A 97 -2.65 23.57 -9.30
CA LEU A 97 -3.78 24.49 -9.48
C LEU A 97 -5.03 24.00 -8.76
N PHE A 98 -5.34 22.71 -8.84
CA PHE A 98 -6.46 22.10 -8.09
C PHE A 98 -6.29 22.32 -6.57
N ASN A 99 -5.09 22.07 -6.05
CA ASN A 99 -4.83 22.28 -4.64
C ASN A 99 -4.82 23.78 -4.25
N TYR A 100 -4.44 24.68 -5.17
CA TYR A 100 -4.56 26.12 -4.96
C TYR A 100 -6.02 26.58 -4.91
N VAL A 101 -6.90 26.02 -5.74
CA VAL A 101 -8.34 26.24 -5.64
C VAL A 101 -8.84 25.79 -4.26
N THR A 102 -8.36 24.65 -3.76
CA THR A 102 -8.67 24.21 -2.39
C THR A 102 -8.20 25.23 -1.35
N ALA A 103 -7.01 25.81 -1.51
CA ALA A 103 -6.51 26.87 -0.63
C ALA A 103 -7.41 28.12 -0.60
N VAL A 104 -7.97 28.51 -1.75
CA VAL A 104 -8.93 29.60 -1.86
C VAL A 104 -10.20 29.30 -1.07
N VAL A 105 -10.71 28.07 -1.13
CA VAL A 105 -11.88 27.65 -0.35
C VAL A 105 -11.55 27.56 1.15
N VAL A 106 -10.35 27.09 1.52
CA VAL A 106 -9.90 27.11 2.93
C VAL A 106 -9.82 28.54 3.46
N GLY A 107 -9.30 29.49 2.66
CA GLY A 107 -9.33 30.92 3.00
C GLY A 107 -10.77 31.44 3.17
N ALA A 108 -11.69 31.08 2.28
CA ALA A 108 -13.11 31.46 2.40
C ALA A 108 -13.75 30.90 3.68
N LEU A 109 -13.45 29.65 4.03
CA LEU A 109 -13.90 29.04 5.28
C LEU A 109 -13.29 29.73 6.50
N ALA A 110 -11.99 30.06 6.47
CA ALA A 110 -11.33 30.81 7.53
C ALA A 110 -11.97 32.19 7.73
N TRP A 111 -12.30 32.91 6.65
CA TRP A 111 -13.07 34.14 6.72
C TRP A 111 -14.42 33.89 7.39
N GLN A 112 -15.20 32.93 6.91
CA GLN A 112 -16.52 32.65 7.47
C GLN A 112 -16.48 32.36 8.98
N LEU A 113 -15.40 31.74 9.47
CA LEU A 113 -15.21 31.44 10.89
C LEU A 113 -14.68 32.63 11.71
N GLY A 114 -13.79 33.47 11.14
CA GLY A 114 -13.11 34.55 11.86
C GLY A 114 -13.60 35.96 11.54
N GLY A 115 -14.50 36.12 10.58
CA GLY A 115 -15.20 37.36 10.26
C GLY A 115 -14.39 38.46 9.55
N SER A 116 -13.12 38.23 9.18
CA SER A 116 -12.28 39.28 8.58
C SER A 116 -11.45 38.84 7.36
N PRO A 117 -11.08 39.79 6.47
CA PRO A 117 -10.17 39.53 5.36
C PRO A 117 -8.81 38.98 5.78
N THR A 118 -8.37 39.26 7.02
CA THR A 118 -7.10 38.77 7.55
C THR A 118 -7.15 37.25 7.75
N TYR A 119 -8.26 36.71 8.25
CA TYR A 119 -8.47 35.26 8.35
C TYR A 119 -8.46 34.60 6.98
N TYR A 120 -9.05 35.23 5.96
CA TYR A 120 -8.98 34.75 4.58
C TYR A 120 -7.54 34.57 4.11
N CYS A 121 -6.75 35.64 4.25
CA CYS A 121 -5.37 35.68 3.77
C CYS A 121 -4.50 34.67 4.52
N ALA A 122 -4.63 34.62 5.86
CA ALA A 122 -3.91 33.67 6.70
C ALA A 122 -4.29 32.22 6.36
N GLY A 123 -5.57 31.90 6.24
CA GLY A 123 -6.04 30.55 5.89
C GLY A 123 -5.50 30.07 4.53
N LEU A 124 -5.57 30.93 3.51
CA LEU A 124 -5.02 30.63 2.18
C LEU A 124 -3.50 30.41 2.24
N VAL A 125 -2.76 31.33 2.86
CA VAL A 125 -1.30 31.28 2.91
C VAL A 125 -0.84 30.06 3.70
N VAL A 126 -1.36 29.85 4.92
CA VAL A 126 -0.98 28.72 5.77
C VAL A 126 -1.27 27.40 5.06
N TYR A 127 -2.44 27.24 4.45
CA TYR A 127 -2.77 26.04 3.69
C TYR A 127 -1.82 25.83 2.51
N CYS A 128 -1.53 26.87 1.71
CA CYS A 128 -0.58 26.79 0.60
C CYS A 128 0.83 26.39 1.06
N LEU A 129 1.29 26.90 2.20
CA LEU A 129 2.59 26.57 2.76
C LEU A 129 2.63 25.11 3.23
N ILE A 130 1.68 24.67 4.05
CA ILE A 130 1.57 23.27 4.49
C ILE A 130 1.44 22.32 3.29
N SER A 131 0.59 22.65 2.33
CA SER A 131 0.33 21.81 1.16
C SER A 131 1.34 21.99 0.01
N SER A 132 2.44 22.69 0.26
CA SER A 132 3.62 22.67 -0.61
C SER A 132 4.65 21.62 -0.20
N GLU A 133 4.45 21.00 0.97
CA GLU A 133 5.39 20.10 1.62
C GLU A 133 4.96 18.64 1.42
N PRO A 134 5.69 17.85 0.60
CA PRO A 134 5.32 16.49 0.32
C PRO A 134 5.19 15.63 1.57
N GLN A 135 5.98 15.81 2.65
CA GLN A 135 5.91 14.99 3.87
C GLN A 135 4.55 14.98 4.56
N TYR A 136 3.67 15.92 4.23
CA TYR A 136 2.25 15.89 4.59
C TYR A 136 1.40 14.96 3.71
N GLY A 137 2.02 14.04 2.98
CA GLY A 137 1.34 13.18 2.04
C GLY A 137 1.16 13.78 0.66
N VAL A 138 1.67 14.99 0.45
CA VAL A 138 1.37 15.84 -0.68
C VAL A 138 2.16 15.39 -1.92
N TYR A 139 1.64 14.37 -2.61
CA TYR A 139 2.22 13.87 -3.86
C TYR A 139 1.33 14.14 -5.06
N TYR A 140 1.89 14.40 -6.24
CA TYR A 140 1.10 14.89 -7.38
C TYR A 140 0.06 13.91 -7.91
N GLU A 141 0.34 12.61 -7.86
CA GLU A 141 -0.52 11.56 -8.40
C GLU A 141 -1.09 10.70 -7.25
N CYS A 142 -2.13 11.21 -6.57
CA CYS A 142 -2.96 10.43 -5.65
C CYS A 142 -4.43 10.92 -5.63
N GLY A 143 -5.36 10.02 -5.36
CA GLY A 143 -6.80 10.31 -5.37
C GLY A 143 -7.29 11.08 -4.13
N GLU A 144 -6.50 11.13 -3.07
CA GLU A 144 -6.86 11.70 -1.77
C GLU A 144 -7.02 13.22 -1.80
N TRP A 145 -6.32 13.91 -2.70
CA TRP A 145 -6.44 15.37 -2.87
C TRP A 145 -7.83 15.82 -3.21
N PHE A 146 -8.56 15.04 -4.00
CA PHE A 146 -9.91 15.38 -4.42
C PHE A 146 -10.88 15.41 -3.22
N GLY A 147 -10.55 14.65 -2.18
CA GLY A 147 -11.25 14.62 -0.90
C GLY A 147 -11.23 15.97 -0.19
N LEU A 148 -10.14 16.73 -0.35
CA LEU A 148 -9.97 18.01 0.33
C LEU A 148 -11.00 19.03 -0.09
N LEU A 149 -11.18 19.19 -1.40
CA LEU A 149 -12.08 20.19 -1.93
C LEU A 149 -13.53 19.88 -1.51
N GLY A 150 -13.95 18.62 -1.64
CA GLY A 150 -15.28 18.19 -1.20
C GLY A 150 -15.53 18.46 0.29
N ASN A 151 -14.60 18.05 1.14
CA ASN A 151 -14.71 18.24 2.59
C ASN A 151 -14.72 19.73 2.98
N VAL A 152 -13.82 20.55 2.41
CA VAL A 152 -13.73 21.98 2.74
C VAL A 152 -14.93 22.75 2.20
N VAL A 153 -15.39 22.46 0.98
CA VAL A 153 -16.62 23.06 0.43
C VAL A 153 -17.82 22.70 1.30
N SER A 154 -17.94 21.44 1.71
CA SER A 154 -19.01 21.01 2.63
C SER A 154 -18.94 21.78 3.95
N MET A 155 -17.76 21.92 4.55
CA MET A 155 -17.57 22.71 5.78
C MET A 155 -17.92 24.19 5.60
N LEU A 156 -17.55 24.79 4.46
CA LEU A 156 -17.94 26.17 4.13
C LEU A 156 -19.46 26.32 4.05
N LEU A 157 -20.13 25.46 3.29
CA LEU A 157 -21.59 25.48 3.17
C LEU A 157 -22.27 25.24 4.51
N LEU A 158 -21.74 24.33 5.32
CA LEU A 158 -22.24 24.05 6.67
C LEU A 158 -22.10 25.28 7.57
N SER A 159 -20.93 25.94 7.55
CA SER A 159 -20.69 27.14 8.35
C SER A 159 -21.58 28.32 7.95
N VAL A 160 -21.85 28.49 6.64
CA VAL A 160 -22.80 29.48 6.12
C VAL A 160 -24.23 29.14 6.56
N GLY A 161 -24.63 27.87 6.43
CA GLY A 161 -25.95 27.40 6.84
C GLY A 161 -26.21 27.57 8.33
N MET A 162 -25.21 27.26 9.17
CA MET A 162 -25.31 27.44 10.61
C MET A 162 -25.35 28.92 11.02
N ALA A 163 -24.55 29.78 10.39
CA ALA A 163 -24.53 31.21 10.71
C ALA A 163 -25.82 31.93 10.26
N GLY A 164 -26.37 31.56 9.10
CA GLY A 164 -27.55 32.21 8.52
C GLY A 164 -28.89 31.51 8.79
N GLY A 165 -28.90 30.40 9.55
CA GLY A 165 -30.11 29.57 9.75
C GLY A 165 -30.62 28.90 8.46
N GLY A 166 -29.80 28.84 7.41
CA GLY A 166 -30.19 28.37 6.09
C GLY A 166 -30.10 26.84 5.97
N VAL A 167 -31.20 26.14 6.24
CA VAL A 167 -31.28 24.67 6.13
C VAL A 167 -30.88 24.12 4.76
N VAL A 168 -31.10 24.89 3.68
CA VAL A 168 -30.68 24.51 2.32
C VAL A 168 -29.16 24.34 2.22
N TRP A 169 -28.39 25.23 2.86
CA TRP A 169 -26.93 25.16 2.85
C TRP A 169 -26.40 23.98 3.66
N ILE A 170 -27.08 23.61 4.76
CA ILE A 170 -26.77 22.39 5.53
C ILE A 170 -27.03 21.13 4.68
N GLY A 171 -28.15 21.09 3.95
CA GLY A 171 -28.45 19.99 3.03
C GLY A 171 -27.46 19.90 1.87
N ALA A 172 -27.05 21.05 1.31
CA ALA A 172 -26.01 21.11 0.28
C ALA A 172 -24.65 20.64 0.82
N ALA A 173 -24.28 21.01 2.04
CA ALA A 173 -23.08 20.51 2.71
C ALA A 173 -23.10 18.98 2.84
N ALA A 174 -24.23 18.42 3.30
CA ALA A 174 -24.41 16.98 3.43
C ALA A 174 -24.31 16.26 2.07
N PHE A 175 -24.91 16.82 1.03
CA PHE A 175 -24.81 16.32 -0.33
C PHE A 175 -23.36 16.29 -0.84
N VAL A 176 -22.63 17.40 -0.70
CA VAL A 176 -21.24 17.51 -1.19
C VAL A 176 -20.32 16.49 -0.50
N TRP A 177 -20.43 16.34 0.82
CA TRP A 177 -19.62 15.37 1.55
C TRP A 177 -19.96 13.93 1.17
N MET A 178 -21.25 13.63 0.97
CA MET A 178 -21.68 12.30 0.54
C MET A 178 -21.23 11.98 -0.89
N ALA A 179 -21.29 12.97 -1.79
CA ALA A 179 -20.74 12.85 -3.13
C ALA A 179 -19.22 12.59 -3.10
N ASP A 180 -18.47 13.28 -2.22
CA ASP A 180 -17.05 12.97 -1.99
C ASP A 180 -16.84 11.51 -1.59
N ALA A 181 -17.61 11.02 -0.62
CA ALA A 181 -17.51 9.65 -0.14
C ALA A 181 -17.73 8.62 -1.28
N PHE A 182 -18.72 8.85 -2.14
CA PHE A 182 -19.05 7.93 -3.22
C PHE A 182 -18.12 8.02 -4.44
N PHE A 183 -17.72 9.24 -4.82
CA PHE A 183 -16.99 9.49 -6.06
C PHE A 183 -15.48 9.65 -5.89
N VAL A 184 -15.00 9.85 -4.66
CA VAL A 184 -13.59 10.02 -4.33
C VAL A 184 -13.11 8.97 -3.34
N LYS A 185 -13.69 8.85 -2.15
CA LYS A 185 -13.17 7.91 -1.14
C LYS A 185 -14.20 7.52 -0.09
N LEU A 186 -14.57 6.23 -0.06
CA LEU A 186 -15.61 5.73 0.84
C LEU A 186 -15.34 5.99 2.33
N SER A 187 -14.08 6.01 2.76
CA SER A 187 -13.73 6.32 4.15
C SER A 187 -14.17 7.72 4.60
N SER A 188 -14.38 8.67 3.67
CA SER A 188 -14.99 9.98 3.99
C SER A 188 -16.41 9.83 4.54
N GLY A 189 -17.12 8.74 4.21
CA GLY A 189 -18.47 8.45 4.72
C GLY A 189 -18.52 8.26 6.24
N VAL A 190 -17.44 7.79 6.86
CA VAL A 190 -17.36 7.73 8.34
C VAL A 190 -17.28 9.14 8.93
N GLY A 191 -16.51 10.02 8.29
CA GLY A 191 -16.44 11.43 8.66
C GLY A 191 -17.80 12.14 8.55
N PHE A 192 -18.60 11.78 7.55
CA PHE A 192 -19.98 12.29 7.40
C PHE A 192 -20.82 11.99 8.65
N VAL A 193 -20.81 10.74 9.12
CA VAL A 193 -21.59 10.30 10.27
C VAL A 193 -21.22 11.09 11.52
N VAL A 194 -19.91 11.28 11.77
CA VAL A 194 -19.42 12.05 12.93
C VAL A 194 -19.85 13.51 12.83
N LEU A 195 -19.56 14.16 11.71
CA LEU A 195 -19.82 15.58 11.53
C LEU A 195 -21.33 15.87 11.59
N PHE A 196 -22.10 15.25 10.70
CA PHE A 196 -23.53 15.54 10.58
C PHE A 196 -24.36 14.94 11.70
N GLY A 197 -23.94 13.81 12.29
CA GLY A 197 -24.52 13.30 13.53
C GLY A 197 -24.35 14.31 14.67
N GLY A 198 -23.15 14.88 14.82
CA GLY A 198 -22.89 15.96 15.79
C GLY A 198 -23.74 17.20 15.52
N ILE A 199 -23.92 17.60 14.26
CA ILE A 199 -24.80 18.72 13.89
C ILE A 199 -26.26 18.44 14.23
N ILE A 200 -26.77 17.23 13.95
CA ILE A 200 -28.15 16.88 14.29
C ILE A 200 -28.36 16.90 15.81
N VAL A 201 -27.38 16.44 16.59
CA VAL A 201 -27.44 16.52 18.06
C VAL A 201 -27.45 17.97 18.54
N ALA A 202 -26.60 18.83 17.95
CA ALA A 202 -26.50 20.24 18.34
C ALA A 202 -27.69 21.09 17.84
N GLN A 203 -28.28 20.74 16.70
CA GLN A 203 -29.39 21.42 16.05
C GLN A 203 -30.38 20.39 15.49
N PRO A 204 -31.29 19.85 16.32
CA PRO A 204 -32.21 18.79 15.91
C PRO A 204 -32.99 19.14 14.63
N GLY A 205 -33.42 20.39 14.45
CA GLY A 205 -34.14 20.85 13.26
C GLY A 205 -33.40 20.69 11.92
N ALA A 206 -32.07 20.48 11.93
CA ALA A 206 -31.27 20.26 10.74
C ALA A 206 -31.43 18.85 10.13
N TRP A 207 -32.04 17.89 10.85
CA TRP A 207 -32.09 16.48 10.46
C TRP A 207 -32.66 16.26 9.06
N MET A 208 -33.75 16.97 8.72
CA MET A 208 -34.41 16.80 7.42
C MET A 208 -33.51 17.25 6.28
N ALA A 209 -32.81 18.38 6.44
CA ALA A 209 -31.88 18.89 5.44
C ALA A 209 -30.71 17.93 5.22
N VAL A 210 -30.14 17.39 6.30
CA VAL A 210 -29.08 16.38 6.24
C VAL A 210 -29.56 15.11 5.53
N ALA A 211 -30.76 14.62 5.86
CA ALA A 211 -31.34 13.44 5.25
C ALA A 211 -31.61 13.62 3.75
N ILE A 212 -32.11 14.79 3.34
CA ILE A 212 -32.30 15.15 1.93
C ILE A 212 -30.95 15.17 1.19
N GLY A 213 -29.95 15.84 1.76
CA GLY A 213 -28.61 15.92 1.16
C GLY A 213 -27.94 14.54 1.01
N PHE A 214 -28.02 13.71 2.06
CA PHE A 214 -27.57 12.31 2.04
C PHE A 214 -28.27 11.53 0.92
N THR A 215 -29.60 11.59 0.87
CA THR A 215 -30.41 10.84 -0.10
C THR A 215 -30.11 11.28 -1.53
N ALA A 216 -29.97 12.59 -1.77
CA ALA A 216 -29.59 13.11 -3.08
C ALA A 216 -28.20 12.59 -3.53
N GLY A 217 -27.22 12.55 -2.62
CA GLY A 217 -25.90 11.99 -2.90
C GLY A 217 -25.96 10.49 -3.24
N ALA A 218 -26.74 9.73 -2.48
CA ALA A 218 -26.94 8.30 -2.71
C ALA A 218 -27.68 8.01 -4.03
N VAL A 219 -28.72 8.78 -4.35
CA VAL A 219 -29.46 8.69 -5.62
C VAL A 219 -28.55 9.02 -6.80
N LEU A 220 -27.75 10.08 -6.71
CA LEU A 220 -26.77 10.42 -7.75
C LEU A 220 -25.78 9.28 -7.99
N PHE A 221 -25.25 8.69 -6.91
CA PHE A 221 -24.35 7.55 -7.02
C PHE A 221 -25.05 6.32 -7.62
N HIS A 222 -26.29 6.06 -7.24
CA HIS A 222 -27.08 4.96 -7.81
C HIS A 222 -27.31 5.13 -9.31
N ILE A 223 -27.71 6.33 -9.76
CA ILE A 223 -27.86 6.68 -11.17
C ILE A 223 -26.53 6.48 -11.90
N TRP A 224 -25.41 6.93 -11.31
CA TRP A 224 -24.08 6.75 -11.89
C TRP A 224 -23.71 5.28 -12.09
N ILE A 225 -24.00 4.42 -11.11
CA ILE A 225 -23.74 2.97 -11.21
C ILE A 225 -24.55 2.36 -12.35
N LEU A 226 -25.85 2.67 -12.41
CA LEU A 226 -26.74 2.16 -13.45
C LEU A 226 -26.33 2.62 -14.85
N ALA A 227 -25.97 3.90 -15.01
CA ALA A 227 -25.48 4.47 -16.27
C ALA A 227 -24.19 3.79 -16.77
N ASN A 228 -23.41 3.18 -15.87
CA ASN A 228 -22.21 2.43 -16.20
C ASN A 228 -22.44 0.91 -16.38
N GLY A 229 -23.71 0.47 -16.43
CA GLY A 229 -24.09 -0.92 -16.67
C GLY A 229 -23.70 -1.86 -15.53
N ARG A 230 -23.63 -1.34 -14.30
CA ARG A 230 -23.24 -2.11 -13.11
C ARG A 230 -24.42 -2.32 -12.18
N ASN A 231 -24.35 -3.40 -11.43
CA ASN A 231 -25.26 -3.66 -10.31
C ASN A 231 -24.62 -3.09 -9.03
N PRO A 232 -25.31 -2.28 -8.20
CA PRO A 232 -24.81 -1.80 -6.91
C PRO A 232 -24.23 -2.91 -6.01
N TRP A 233 -24.85 -4.09 -5.98
CA TRP A 233 -24.38 -5.23 -5.20
C TRP A 233 -23.03 -5.77 -5.66
N SER A 234 -22.69 -5.59 -6.94
CA SER A 234 -21.40 -6.00 -7.47
C SER A 234 -20.24 -5.14 -6.97
N LEU A 235 -20.50 -3.93 -6.46
CA LEU A 235 -19.49 -3.01 -5.92
C LEU A 235 -19.18 -3.27 -4.44
N LEU A 236 -20.12 -3.86 -3.70
CA LEU A 236 -19.92 -4.23 -2.30
C LEU A 236 -18.99 -5.45 -2.13
N ARG A 237 -18.97 -6.37 -3.10
CA ARG A 237 -18.12 -7.57 -3.04
C ARG A 237 -16.61 -7.24 -3.06
N PRO A 238 -16.10 -6.38 -3.96
CA PRO A 238 -14.71 -5.92 -3.91
C PRO A 238 -14.36 -5.21 -2.60
N LEU A 239 -15.28 -4.44 -2.00
CA LEU A 239 -15.05 -3.79 -0.70
C LEU A 239 -14.81 -4.83 0.40
N ALA A 240 -15.73 -5.77 0.60
CA ALA A 240 -15.58 -6.82 1.60
C ALA A 240 -14.31 -7.68 1.40
N ARG A 241 -13.91 -7.89 0.13
CA ARG A 241 -12.68 -8.59 -0.22
C ARG A 241 -11.42 -7.77 0.04
N HIS A 242 -11.45 -6.47 -0.24
CA HIS A 242 -10.38 -5.54 0.12
C HIS A 242 -10.19 -5.53 1.64
N GLU A 243 -11.27 -5.51 2.41
CA GLU A 243 -11.19 -5.64 3.88
C GLU A 243 -10.56 -6.98 4.29
N THR A 244 -10.93 -8.08 3.65
CA THR A 244 -10.37 -9.41 3.92
C THR A 244 -8.87 -9.47 3.60
N ALA A 245 -8.47 -8.94 2.44
CA ALA A 245 -7.10 -8.95 1.91
C ALA A 245 -6.11 -8.23 2.84
N TYR A 246 -6.47 -7.02 3.26
CA TYR A 246 -5.65 -6.25 4.19
C TYR A 246 -5.70 -6.80 5.63
N GLY A 247 -6.42 -7.89 5.88
CA GLY A 247 -6.51 -8.54 7.18
C GLY A 247 -7.45 -7.81 8.15
N GLN A 248 -8.47 -7.09 7.68
CA GLN A 248 -9.46 -6.42 8.53
C GLN A 248 -10.45 -7.39 9.21
N ARG A 249 -10.01 -8.60 9.58
CA ARG A 249 -10.76 -9.38 10.55
C ARG A 249 -10.84 -8.54 11.82
N ALA A 250 -12.03 -8.46 12.44
CA ALA A 250 -12.30 -7.70 13.66
C ALA A 250 -11.60 -8.30 14.90
N GLN A 251 -10.31 -8.59 14.79
CA GLN A 251 -9.44 -8.98 15.89
C GLN A 251 -8.85 -7.69 16.46
N TRP A 252 -9.19 -7.40 17.71
CA TRP A 252 -8.75 -6.19 18.41
C TRP A 252 -7.23 -5.94 18.28
N ARG A 253 -6.40 -7.00 18.34
CA ARG A 253 -4.94 -6.91 18.19
C ARG A 253 -4.50 -6.34 16.83
N ILE A 254 -5.20 -6.67 15.74
CA ILE A 254 -4.88 -6.15 14.40
C ILE A 254 -5.29 -4.68 14.33
N VAL A 255 -6.47 -4.34 14.86
CA VAL A 255 -6.96 -2.96 14.90
C VAL A 255 -6.01 -2.08 15.73
N SER A 256 -5.60 -2.53 16.92
CA SER A 256 -4.69 -1.76 17.79
C SER A 256 -3.33 -1.52 17.16
N ASN A 257 -2.76 -2.53 16.48
CA ASN A 257 -1.48 -2.38 15.78
C ASN A 257 -1.57 -1.33 14.67
N ARG A 258 -2.65 -1.33 13.87
CA ARG A 258 -2.85 -0.33 12.82
C ARG A 258 -3.07 1.08 13.36
N LEU A 259 -3.81 1.21 14.45
CA LEU A 259 -3.96 2.50 15.13
C LEU A 259 -2.59 3.02 15.58
N ALA A 260 -1.74 2.14 16.11
CA ALA A 260 -0.37 2.50 16.48
C ALA A 260 0.50 2.88 15.26
N GLU A 261 0.44 2.11 14.16
CA GLU A 261 1.16 2.40 12.91
C GLU A 261 0.76 3.77 12.34
N LYS A 262 -0.54 4.04 12.24
CA LYS A 262 -1.07 5.35 11.81
C LYS A 262 -0.67 6.47 12.76
N GLY A 263 -0.73 6.23 14.07
CA GLY A 263 -0.24 7.17 15.07
C GLY A 263 1.24 7.50 14.91
N VAL A 264 2.08 6.48 14.63
CA VAL A 264 3.51 6.65 14.34
C VAL A 264 3.72 7.40 13.03
N CYS A 265 2.94 7.12 11.99
CA CYS A 265 3.00 7.85 10.72
C CYS A 265 2.70 9.34 10.93
N LEU A 266 1.58 9.67 11.59
CA LEU A 266 1.19 11.03 11.89
C LEU A 266 2.25 11.75 12.76
N TRP A 267 2.77 11.06 13.78
CA TRP A 267 3.86 11.58 14.62
C TRP A 267 5.13 11.89 13.83
N ARG A 268 5.54 11.00 12.91
CA ARG A 268 6.70 11.22 12.04
C ARG A 268 6.52 12.47 11.19
N THR A 269 5.34 12.67 10.60
CA THR A 269 5.04 13.87 9.80
C THR A 269 5.06 15.14 10.65
N VAL A 270 4.41 15.15 11.82
CA VAL A 270 4.43 16.30 12.74
C VAL A 270 5.85 16.62 13.21
N ARG A 271 6.65 15.60 13.56
CA ARG A 271 8.03 15.79 14.01
C ARG A 271 8.94 16.31 12.90
N ALA A 272 8.74 15.85 11.66
CA ALA A 272 9.54 16.30 10.54
C ALA A 272 9.25 17.77 10.17
N GLN A 273 8.02 18.23 10.39
CA GLN A 273 7.56 19.57 10.01
C GLN A 273 6.76 20.26 11.13
N PRO A 274 7.38 20.64 12.26
CA PRO A 274 6.65 21.00 13.48
C PRO A 274 6.03 22.40 13.47
N ILE A 275 6.42 23.29 12.54
CA ILE A 275 6.06 24.72 12.57
C ILE A 275 4.54 24.92 12.67
N PHE A 276 3.78 24.45 11.68
CA PHE A 276 2.33 24.64 11.64
C PHE A 276 1.55 23.81 12.67
N PRO A 277 1.88 22.54 12.95
CA PRO A 277 1.27 21.80 14.06
C PRO A 277 1.46 22.51 15.41
N THR A 278 2.64 23.09 15.67
CA THR A 278 2.90 23.84 16.91
C THR A 278 2.08 25.13 16.95
N MET A 279 1.97 25.85 15.82
CA MET A 279 1.10 27.03 15.72
C MET A 279 -0.38 26.69 15.92
N ALA A 280 -0.85 25.58 15.34
CA ALA A 280 -2.21 25.10 15.53
C ALA A 280 -2.48 24.78 17.00
N ALA A 281 -1.55 24.10 17.68
CA ALA A 281 -1.67 23.80 19.11
C ALA A 281 -1.68 25.08 19.96
N ALA A 282 -0.76 26.03 19.69
CA ALA A 282 -0.71 27.31 20.38
C ALA A 282 -2.01 28.11 20.19
N ALA A 283 -2.49 28.19 18.94
CA ALA A 283 -3.75 28.84 18.59
C ALA A 283 -4.93 28.26 19.38
N CYS A 284 -5.03 26.93 19.48
CA CYS A 284 -6.09 26.27 20.25
C CYS A 284 -6.10 26.66 21.73
N VAL A 285 -4.95 27.00 22.31
CA VAL A 285 -4.83 27.43 23.71
C VAL A 285 -5.22 28.90 23.88
N VAL A 286 -4.69 29.77 23.02
CA VAL A 286 -4.86 31.23 23.16
C VAL A 286 -6.19 31.73 22.58
N ALA A 287 -6.73 31.04 21.60
CA ALA A 287 -7.97 31.36 20.91
C ALA A 287 -8.70 30.07 20.50
N PRO A 288 -9.39 29.41 21.44
CA PRO A 288 -10.06 28.13 21.18
C PRO A 288 -10.98 28.22 19.95
N PRO A 289 -10.86 27.29 18.98
CA PRO A 289 -11.64 27.34 17.76
C PRO A 289 -13.11 27.00 18.04
N PRO A 290 -14.04 27.45 17.18
CA PRO A 290 -15.46 27.16 17.36
C PRO A 290 -15.73 25.65 17.29
N PRO A 291 -16.77 25.13 17.98
CA PRO A 291 -17.06 23.69 18.07
C PRO A 291 -17.13 22.96 16.71
N ILE A 292 -17.61 23.64 15.67
CA ILE A 292 -17.71 23.09 14.32
C ILE A 292 -16.34 22.65 13.75
N VAL A 293 -15.25 23.35 14.10
CA VAL A 293 -13.89 23.01 13.68
C VAL A 293 -13.39 21.76 14.41
N TRP A 294 -13.76 21.58 15.69
CA TRP A 294 -13.47 20.36 16.44
C TRP A 294 -14.22 19.15 15.87
N CYS A 295 -15.49 19.31 15.50
CA CYS A 295 -16.26 18.27 14.81
C CYS A 295 -15.61 17.89 13.48
N TYR A 296 -15.12 18.88 12.71
CA TYR A 296 -14.41 18.63 11.47
C TYR A 296 -13.09 17.87 11.71
N ALA A 297 -12.29 18.31 12.68
CA ALA A 297 -11.06 17.63 13.07
C ALA A 297 -11.31 16.17 13.46
N ALA A 298 -12.33 15.91 14.29
CA ALA A 298 -12.73 14.57 14.71
C ALA A 298 -13.18 13.70 13.54
N ALA A 299 -13.99 14.25 12.63
CA ALA A 299 -14.47 13.54 11.44
C ALA A 299 -13.31 13.10 10.54
N VAL A 300 -12.35 14.00 10.28
CA VAL A 300 -11.17 13.72 9.45
C VAL A 300 -10.21 12.74 10.13
N LEU A 301 -9.96 12.91 11.43
CA LEU A 301 -9.13 11.99 12.21
C LEU A 301 -9.71 10.58 12.22
N LEU A 302 -11.02 10.44 12.45
CA LEU A 302 -11.67 9.13 12.42
C LEU A 302 -11.58 8.52 11.00
N ALA A 303 -11.84 9.31 9.96
CA ALA A 303 -11.68 8.86 8.59
C ALA A 303 -10.24 8.42 8.27
N TYR A 304 -9.22 9.05 8.84
CA TYR A 304 -7.82 8.63 8.72
C TYR A 304 -7.55 7.29 9.40
N PHE A 305 -8.03 7.12 10.64
CA PHE A 305 -7.78 5.92 11.44
C PHE A 305 -8.54 4.67 10.97
N VAL A 306 -9.72 4.84 10.34
CA VAL A 306 -10.52 3.71 9.81
C VAL A 306 -9.97 3.14 8.49
N GLN A 307 -9.15 3.90 7.76
CA GLN A 307 -8.62 3.45 6.46
C GLN A 307 -7.75 2.19 6.57
N ALA A 308 -7.95 1.24 5.67
CA ALA A 308 -7.32 -0.08 5.69
C ALA A 308 -5.80 -0.07 5.49
N ALA A 309 -5.32 0.71 4.52
CA ALA A 309 -3.91 0.75 4.16
C ALA A 309 -3.13 1.76 5.01
N ASP A 310 -1.84 1.46 5.22
CA ASP A 310 -0.85 2.38 5.77
C ASP A 310 -0.16 3.14 4.64
N CYS A 311 -0.88 4.09 4.06
CA CYS A 311 -0.35 5.01 3.06
C CYS A 311 -0.17 6.39 3.68
N TRP A 312 1.06 6.90 3.68
CA TRP A 312 1.41 8.21 4.22
C TRP A 312 0.56 9.37 3.66
N TYR A 313 0.17 9.32 2.37
CA TYR A 313 -0.69 10.34 1.76
C TYR A 313 -2.15 10.32 2.25
N TYR A 314 -2.51 9.40 3.13
CA TYR A 314 -3.83 9.40 3.78
C TYR A 314 -3.98 10.47 4.85
N GLN A 315 -2.91 11.15 5.25
CA GLN A 315 -2.97 12.29 6.16
C GLN A 315 -3.34 13.61 5.45
N ILE A 316 -3.36 13.66 4.12
CA ILE A 316 -3.75 14.83 3.32
C ILE A 316 -5.06 15.46 3.84
N PRO A 317 -6.14 14.72 4.16
CA PRO A 317 -7.36 15.29 4.70
C PRO A 317 -7.20 16.15 5.98
N LEU A 318 -6.12 16.00 6.74
CA LEU A 318 -5.83 16.79 7.93
C LEU A 318 -5.32 18.21 7.61
N LEU A 319 -4.86 18.47 6.39
CA LEU A 319 -4.23 19.76 6.03
C LEU A 319 -5.17 20.96 6.18
N PRO A 320 -6.44 20.92 5.71
CA PRO A 320 -7.37 22.01 5.96
C PRO A 320 -7.61 22.25 7.46
N VAL A 321 -7.70 21.18 8.26
CA VAL A 321 -7.90 21.30 9.71
C VAL A 321 -6.70 22.00 10.36
N LEU A 322 -5.48 21.54 10.08
CA LEU A 322 -4.25 22.16 10.59
C LEU A 322 -4.14 23.62 10.17
N ALA A 323 -4.49 23.94 8.92
CA ALA A 323 -4.47 25.31 8.43
C ALA A 323 -5.49 26.22 9.14
N LEU A 324 -6.72 25.75 9.34
CA LEU A 324 -7.76 26.49 10.05
C LEU A 324 -7.38 26.73 11.52
N LEU A 325 -6.86 25.69 12.19
CA LEU A 325 -6.41 25.81 13.58
C LEU A 325 -5.26 26.80 13.71
N ALA A 326 -4.21 26.70 12.88
CA ALA A 326 -3.10 27.65 12.90
C ALA A 326 -3.53 29.08 12.56
N THR A 327 -4.53 29.25 11.68
CA THR A 327 -5.12 30.57 11.36
C THR A 327 -5.77 31.23 12.58
N GLY A 328 -6.17 30.45 13.60
CA GLY A 328 -6.68 30.96 14.87
C GLY A 328 -5.72 31.92 15.57
N MET A 329 -4.42 31.89 15.29
CA MET A 329 -3.45 32.88 15.80
C MET A 329 -3.85 34.32 15.46
N VAL A 330 -4.56 34.56 14.36
CA VAL A 330 -5.06 35.91 13.98
C VAL A 330 -5.94 36.53 15.08
N ALA A 331 -6.62 35.72 15.90
CA ALA A 331 -7.44 36.20 17.01
C ALA A 331 -6.65 36.96 18.08
N THR A 332 -5.33 36.75 18.16
CA THR A 332 -4.45 37.42 19.13
C THR A 332 -3.91 38.77 18.63
N GLY A 333 -4.42 39.26 17.50
CA GLY A 333 -4.05 40.57 16.96
C GLY A 333 -2.67 40.58 16.29
N SER A 334 -1.90 41.65 16.51
CA SER A 334 -0.59 41.87 15.87
C SER A 334 0.43 40.78 16.20
N ASP A 335 0.41 40.28 17.43
CA ASP A 335 1.40 39.32 17.91
C ASP A 335 1.22 37.96 17.22
N GLY A 336 -0.03 37.49 17.09
CA GLY A 336 -0.32 36.28 16.33
C GLY A 336 -0.05 36.40 14.85
N LEU A 337 -0.29 37.57 14.26
CA LEU A 337 0.09 37.85 12.86
C LEU A 337 1.61 37.81 12.68
N LEU A 338 2.36 38.37 13.62
CA LEU A 338 3.81 38.30 13.62
C LEU A 338 4.30 36.85 13.73
N VAL A 339 3.71 36.05 14.63
CA VAL A 339 4.04 34.62 14.76
C VAL A 339 3.78 33.88 13.45
N LEU A 340 2.60 34.07 12.83
CA LEU A 340 2.28 33.48 11.53
C LEU A 340 3.24 33.92 10.43
N ALA A 341 3.58 35.21 10.37
CA ALA A 341 4.50 35.76 9.39
C ALA A 341 5.91 35.19 9.58
N CYS A 342 6.42 35.13 10.81
CA CYS A 342 7.74 34.59 11.13
C CYS A 342 7.83 33.10 10.82
N GLY A 343 6.87 32.28 11.24
CA GLY A 343 6.91 30.84 10.92
C GLY A 343 6.62 30.57 9.45
N GLY A 344 5.79 31.37 8.78
CA GLY A 344 5.62 31.33 7.33
C GLY A 344 6.91 31.68 6.59
N ALA A 345 7.64 32.70 7.03
CA ALA A 345 8.94 33.07 6.47
C ALA A 345 10.00 31.99 6.71
N LEU A 346 10.06 31.43 7.92
CA LEU A 346 10.94 30.31 8.25
C LEU A 346 10.62 29.09 7.37
N TRP A 347 9.34 28.79 7.18
CA TRP A 347 8.87 27.73 6.29
C TRP A 347 9.30 27.96 4.83
N LEU A 348 9.06 29.17 4.31
CA LEU A 348 9.46 29.57 2.97
C LEU A 348 10.97 29.45 2.77
N ALA A 349 11.76 29.91 3.74
CA ALA A 349 13.21 29.78 3.71
C ALA A 349 13.62 28.30 3.74
N TYR A 350 13.09 27.52 4.68
CA TYR A 350 13.42 26.12 4.88
C TYR A 350 13.05 25.25 3.67
N ASN A 351 11.82 25.35 3.17
CA ASN A 351 11.34 24.55 2.03
C ASN A 351 11.87 25.08 0.69
N GLY A 352 11.96 26.40 0.52
CA GLY A 352 12.48 27.03 -0.69
C GLY A 352 13.96 26.72 -0.93
N THR A 353 14.79 26.83 0.12
CA THR A 353 16.22 26.49 0.02
C THR A 353 16.42 24.99 -0.22
N ARG A 354 15.77 24.15 0.60
CA ARG A 354 15.93 22.69 0.52
C ARG A 354 15.51 22.13 -0.83
N GLY A 355 14.32 22.50 -1.32
CA GLY A 355 13.82 22.01 -2.60
C GLY A 355 14.77 22.33 -3.75
N ARG A 356 15.44 23.50 -3.71
CA ARG A 356 16.34 23.92 -4.78
C ARG A 356 17.76 23.38 -4.70
N GLN A 357 18.26 23.18 -3.49
CA GLN A 357 19.62 22.68 -3.27
C GLN A 357 19.68 21.15 -3.35
N SER A 358 18.55 20.46 -3.20
CA SER A 358 18.48 19.00 -3.29
C SER A 358 18.48 18.53 -4.75
N ASP A 359 19.26 17.50 -5.05
CA ASP A 359 19.05 16.71 -6.27
C ASP A 359 17.75 15.88 -6.18
N SER A 360 17.32 15.30 -7.30
CA SER A 360 16.07 14.54 -7.35
C SER A 360 16.04 13.33 -6.41
N ARG A 361 17.19 12.68 -6.14
CA ARG A 361 17.28 11.52 -5.25
C ARG A 361 17.25 11.94 -3.78
N GLN A 362 17.96 12.99 -3.41
CA GLN A 362 17.88 13.63 -2.09
C GLN A 362 16.46 14.07 -1.79
N MET A 363 15.83 14.73 -2.74
CA MET A 363 14.45 15.18 -2.62
C MET A 363 13.46 14.00 -2.51
N ALA A 364 13.66 12.92 -3.27
CA ALA A 364 12.85 11.70 -3.13
C ALA A 364 13.04 11.09 -1.74
N ARG A 365 14.29 10.87 -1.30
CA ARG A 365 14.59 10.33 0.05
C ARG A 365 13.91 11.12 1.15
N TRP A 366 13.87 12.43 1.00
CA TRP A 366 13.22 13.31 1.95
C TRP A 366 11.69 13.28 1.88
N ALA A 367 11.10 13.37 0.67
CA ALA A 367 9.65 13.34 0.47
C ALA A 367 9.02 12.04 1.01
N TRP A 368 9.77 10.93 0.92
CA TRP A 368 9.36 9.61 1.37
C TRP A 368 10.01 9.17 2.69
N ALA A 369 10.72 10.08 3.35
CA ALA A 369 11.45 9.79 4.59
C ALA A 369 10.48 9.27 5.66
N GLY A 370 10.70 8.04 6.12
CA GLY A 370 9.87 7.41 7.14
C GLY A 370 8.61 6.72 6.63
N HIS A 371 8.41 6.64 5.30
CA HIS A 371 7.22 6.05 4.67
C HIS A 371 7.51 4.90 3.70
N ARG A 372 8.65 4.90 2.99
CA ARG A 372 9.05 3.78 2.12
C ARG A 372 10.55 3.48 2.20
N PRO A 373 10.97 2.22 1.95
CA PRO A 373 12.38 1.86 1.81
C PRO A 373 13.03 2.59 0.62
N GLU A 374 14.34 2.84 0.72
CA GLU A 374 15.10 3.50 -0.35
C GLU A 374 15.11 2.73 -1.68
N SER A 375 15.00 1.41 -1.61
CA SER A 375 14.89 0.53 -2.78
C SER A 375 13.63 0.80 -3.61
N GLU A 376 12.49 1.09 -2.98
CA GLU A 376 11.24 1.36 -3.71
C GLU A 376 11.27 2.69 -4.45
N MET A 377 11.94 3.71 -3.89
CA MET A 377 12.09 5.01 -4.54
C MET A 377 12.98 4.94 -5.79
N SER A 378 14.07 4.17 -5.71
CA SER A 378 15.03 4.01 -6.81
C SER A 378 14.38 3.39 -8.05
N ARG A 379 13.44 2.46 -7.86
CA ARG A 379 12.69 1.79 -8.95
C ARG A 379 11.90 2.75 -9.83
N GLY A 380 11.36 3.84 -9.29
CA GLY A 380 10.64 4.85 -10.08
C GLY A 380 11.56 5.60 -11.04
N PHE A 381 12.77 5.97 -10.59
CA PHE A 381 13.78 6.61 -11.44
C PHE A 381 14.33 5.65 -12.51
N GLU A 382 14.53 4.39 -12.14
CA GLU A 382 14.97 3.35 -13.07
C GLU A 382 13.93 3.10 -14.16
N LEU A 383 12.64 3.10 -13.81
CA LEU A 383 11.56 2.98 -14.79
C LEU A 383 11.51 4.17 -15.75
N GLU A 384 11.67 5.41 -15.26
CA GLU A 384 11.71 6.59 -16.16
C GLU A 384 12.86 6.48 -17.16
N ARG A 385 14.04 6.02 -16.72
CA ARG A 385 15.19 5.75 -17.60
C ARG A 385 14.90 4.61 -18.59
N ALA A 386 14.29 3.53 -18.12
CA ALA A 386 13.89 2.42 -19.00
C ALA A 386 12.86 2.87 -20.04
N ALA A 387 11.94 3.77 -19.67
CA ALA A 387 10.92 4.27 -20.58
C ALA A 387 11.51 5.07 -21.75
N GLU A 388 12.61 5.80 -21.55
CA GLU A 388 13.32 6.49 -22.64
C GLU A 388 13.78 5.51 -23.74
N VAL A 389 14.24 4.32 -23.34
CA VAL A 389 14.71 3.27 -24.26
C VAL A 389 13.54 2.50 -24.88
N LEU A 390 12.54 2.13 -24.07
CA LEU A 390 11.48 1.20 -24.49
C LEU A 390 10.35 1.87 -25.27
N ARG A 391 10.10 3.17 -25.04
CA ARG A 391 8.96 3.88 -25.62
C ARG A 391 8.90 3.84 -27.16
N PRO A 392 10.00 4.04 -27.91
CA PRO A 392 9.97 3.91 -29.37
C PRO A 392 9.54 2.52 -29.86
N MET A 393 9.77 1.48 -29.06
CA MET A 393 9.44 0.09 -29.43
C MET A 393 7.96 -0.22 -29.24
N VAL A 394 7.32 0.37 -28.22
CA VAL A 394 5.96 0.02 -27.79
C VAL A 394 4.88 1.04 -28.16
N ARG A 395 5.26 2.25 -28.59
CA ARG A 395 4.29 3.33 -28.86
C ARG A 395 3.25 2.88 -29.89
N GLY A 396 1.97 3.00 -29.53
CA GLY A 396 0.84 2.61 -30.39
C GLY A 396 0.61 1.10 -30.50
N ARG A 397 1.34 0.30 -29.72
CA ARG A 397 1.21 -1.16 -29.64
C ARG A 397 0.67 -1.55 -28.26
N SER A 398 0.19 -2.79 -28.13
CA SER A 398 -0.36 -3.29 -26.87
C SER A 398 0.75 -3.70 -25.90
N LEU A 399 0.64 -3.23 -24.67
CA LEU A 399 1.59 -3.49 -23.59
C LEU A 399 0.85 -3.91 -22.34
N LEU A 400 1.23 -5.03 -21.71
CA LEU A 400 0.73 -5.44 -20.41
C LEU A 400 1.85 -5.37 -19.36
N VAL A 401 1.61 -4.69 -18.25
CA VAL A 401 2.59 -4.51 -17.16
C VAL A 401 2.29 -5.50 -16.04
N TYR A 402 3.27 -6.33 -15.68
CA TYR A 402 3.25 -7.23 -14.53
C TYR A 402 4.01 -6.59 -13.36
N GLY A 403 3.38 -6.52 -12.18
CA GLY A 403 3.95 -5.95 -10.96
C GLY A 403 3.64 -4.47 -10.70
N PRO A 404 4.21 -3.90 -9.62
CA PRO A 404 3.64 -2.74 -8.95
C PRO A 404 3.88 -1.41 -9.68
N LEU A 405 4.73 -1.37 -10.72
CA LEU A 405 5.11 -0.13 -11.40
C LEU A 405 4.24 0.17 -12.63
N ASN A 406 2.92 0.24 -12.43
CA ASN A 406 1.95 0.43 -13.51
C ASN A 406 1.98 1.84 -14.16
N GLN A 407 2.66 2.83 -13.56
CA GLN A 407 2.87 4.14 -14.17
C GLN A 407 3.66 4.05 -15.49
N ALA A 408 4.27 2.88 -15.76
CA ALA A 408 4.83 2.49 -17.03
C ALA A 408 3.85 2.71 -18.20
N TYR A 409 2.54 2.44 -18.05
CA TYR A 409 1.60 2.62 -19.15
C TYR A 409 1.54 4.07 -19.65
N VAL A 410 1.58 5.02 -18.72
CA VAL A 410 1.56 6.45 -19.03
C VAL A 410 2.91 6.91 -19.58
N LEU A 411 4.01 6.44 -18.99
CA LEU A 411 5.38 6.76 -19.45
C LEU A 411 5.62 6.24 -20.88
N LEU A 412 5.12 5.04 -21.19
CA LEU A 412 5.30 4.40 -22.49
C LEU A 412 4.21 4.78 -23.50
N SER A 413 3.10 5.39 -23.04
CA SER A 413 1.93 5.75 -23.85
C SER A 413 1.39 4.53 -24.62
N ALA A 414 1.37 3.39 -23.93
CA ALA A 414 0.98 2.07 -24.44
C ALA A 414 0.34 1.28 -23.30
N SER A 415 -0.73 0.53 -23.60
CA SER A 415 -1.46 -0.29 -22.63
C SER A 415 -2.14 -1.46 -23.33
N TYR A 416 -2.60 -2.42 -22.54
CA TYR A 416 -3.46 -3.51 -22.96
C TYR A 416 -4.87 -3.18 -22.50
N ASP A 417 -5.87 -3.24 -23.39
CA ASP A 417 -7.25 -2.80 -23.10
C ASP A 417 -7.98 -3.76 -22.16
N THR A 418 -7.56 -3.76 -20.90
CA THR A 418 -8.10 -4.53 -19.81
C THR A 418 -8.32 -3.63 -18.60
N ALA A 419 -9.32 -3.96 -17.80
CA ALA A 419 -9.56 -3.27 -16.54
C ALA A 419 -8.57 -3.72 -15.44
N ILE A 420 -7.83 -4.82 -15.65
CA ILE A 420 -6.79 -5.30 -14.73
C ILE A 420 -5.57 -4.40 -14.92
N ILE A 421 -5.29 -3.51 -13.96
CA ILE A 421 -4.16 -2.58 -14.09
C ILE A 421 -2.87 -3.35 -14.17
N THR A 422 -2.62 -4.23 -13.20
CA THR A 422 -1.44 -5.07 -13.22
C THR A 422 -1.71 -6.42 -12.57
N PRO A 423 -1.26 -7.53 -13.18
CA PRO A 423 -1.18 -8.83 -12.53
C PRO A 423 -0.26 -8.79 -11.30
N GLU A 424 -0.84 -8.93 -10.11
CA GLU A 424 -0.13 -8.93 -8.84
C GLU A 424 -0.90 -9.70 -7.74
N SER A 425 -0.21 -10.15 -6.69
CA SER A 425 -0.75 -11.05 -5.66
C SER A 425 -1.98 -10.50 -4.93
N TYR A 426 -2.10 -9.18 -4.80
CA TYR A 426 -3.26 -8.57 -4.14
C TYR A 426 -4.57 -8.87 -4.90
N LEU A 427 -4.51 -9.16 -6.20
CA LEU A 427 -5.69 -9.49 -7.01
C LEU A 427 -6.29 -10.85 -6.64
N ASP A 428 -5.48 -11.80 -6.14
CA ASP A 428 -5.97 -13.12 -5.74
C ASP A 428 -7.03 -12.99 -4.64
N GLU A 429 -6.86 -12.01 -3.75
CA GLU A 429 -7.78 -11.71 -2.66
C GLU A 429 -8.88 -10.72 -3.10
N MET A 430 -8.54 -9.66 -3.84
CA MET A 430 -9.51 -8.63 -4.25
C MET A 430 -10.49 -9.10 -5.34
N ALA A 431 -10.01 -9.91 -6.29
CA ALA A 431 -10.76 -10.36 -7.46
C ALA A 431 -10.52 -11.85 -7.78
N PRO A 432 -10.92 -12.80 -6.91
CA PRO A 432 -10.88 -14.23 -7.20
C PRO A 432 -11.40 -14.56 -8.61
N GLY A 433 -10.56 -15.21 -9.41
CA GLY A 433 -10.84 -15.52 -10.82
C GLY A 433 -10.30 -14.49 -11.84
N TRP A 434 -9.63 -13.42 -11.41
CA TRP A 434 -9.01 -12.44 -12.31
C TRP A 434 -8.02 -13.08 -13.28
N GLN A 435 -7.29 -14.11 -12.86
CA GLN A 435 -6.34 -14.85 -13.71
C GLN A 435 -7.07 -15.49 -14.89
N ARG A 436 -8.21 -16.13 -14.62
CA ARG A 436 -9.04 -16.74 -15.66
C ARG A 436 -9.62 -15.69 -16.62
N GLU A 437 -10.06 -14.55 -16.11
CA GLU A 437 -10.51 -13.41 -16.93
C GLU A 437 -9.38 -12.89 -17.82
N LEU A 438 -8.17 -12.72 -17.26
CA LEU A 438 -7.01 -12.27 -18.00
C LEU A 438 -6.58 -13.29 -19.05
N ASN A 439 -6.45 -14.57 -18.70
CA ASN A 439 -6.07 -15.64 -19.61
C ASN A 439 -7.05 -15.76 -20.78
N ALA A 440 -8.36 -15.63 -20.53
CA ALA A 440 -9.37 -15.59 -21.59
C ALA A 440 -9.14 -14.42 -22.57
N GLN A 441 -8.77 -13.24 -22.07
CA GLN A 441 -8.43 -12.09 -22.92
C GLN A 441 -7.12 -12.31 -23.68
N LEU A 442 -6.09 -12.84 -23.02
CA LEU A 442 -4.79 -13.12 -23.64
C LEU A 442 -4.90 -14.13 -24.79
N LEU A 443 -5.77 -15.13 -24.69
CA LEU A 443 -6.03 -16.10 -25.77
C LEU A 443 -6.72 -15.47 -26.99
N GLN A 444 -7.59 -14.47 -26.76
CA GLN A 444 -8.32 -13.81 -27.85
C GLN A 444 -7.47 -12.73 -28.52
N THR A 445 -6.70 -11.98 -27.73
CA THR A 445 -5.95 -10.83 -28.22
C THR A 445 -4.71 -10.65 -27.34
N PRO A 446 -3.62 -11.38 -27.58
CA PRO A 446 -2.43 -11.26 -26.73
C PRO A 446 -1.79 -9.86 -26.89
N PRO A 447 -1.25 -9.26 -25.82
CA PRO A 447 -0.48 -8.04 -25.92
C PRO A 447 0.81 -8.33 -26.72
N GLN A 448 1.25 -7.37 -27.54
CA GLN A 448 2.49 -7.52 -28.28
C GLN A 448 3.70 -7.53 -27.34
N PHE A 449 3.61 -6.78 -26.24
CA PHE A 449 4.69 -6.67 -25.27
C PHE A 449 4.21 -6.92 -23.85
N VAL A 450 5.12 -7.46 -23.05
CA VAL A 450 4.97 -7.56 -21.59
C VAL A 450 6.14 -6.85 -20.91
N LEU A 451 5.83 -6.00 -19.95
CA LEU A 451 6.81 -5.38 -19.07
C LEU A 451 6.68 -5.96 -17.67
N ASP A 452 7.65 -6.77 -17.27
CA ASP A 452 7.71 -7.35 -15.94
C ASP A 452 8.54 -6.45 -15.01
N THR A 453 7.84 -5.70 -14.18
CA THR A 453 8.38 -4.76 -13.21
C THR A 453 8.52 -5.40 -11.82
N GLY A 454 7.76 -6.46 -11.55
CA GLY A 454 7.70 -7.16 -10.25
C GLY A 454 8.53 -8.43 -10.18
N ARG A 455 9.17 -8.84 -11.28
CA ARG A 455 9.77 -10.18 -11.47
C ARG A 455 8.75 -11.28 -11.25
N CYS A 456 7.53 -11.08 -11.72
CA CYS A 456 6.42 -12.01 -11.48
C CYS A 456 5.86 -12.61 -12.77
N PHE A 457 6.40 -12.26 -13.93
CA PHE A 457 5.92 -12.80 -15.21
C PHE A 457 6.54 -14.17 -15.52
N ASP A 458 5.70 -15.16 -15.82
CA ASP A 458 6.13 -16.49 -16.24
C ASP A 458 5.92 -16.74 -17.75
N ALA A 459 6.90 -16.35 -18.55
CA ALA A 459 6.90 -16.59 -19.99
C ALA A 459 6.85 -18.08 -20.35
N ALA A 460 7.47 -18.95 -19.54
CA ALA A 460 7.50 -20.39 -19.79
C ALA A 460 6.13 -21.03 -19.57
N ALA A 461 5.42 -20.62 -18.51
CA ALA A 461 4.05 -21.07 -18.26
C ALA A 461 3.09 -20.62 -19.37
N LEU A 462 3.22 -19.38 -19.86
CA LEU A 462 2.40 -18.92 -21.00
C LEU A 462 2.70 -19.68 -22.28
N ARG A 463 3.97 -19.96 -22.57
CA ARG A 463 4.34 -20.74 -23.76
C ARG A 463 3.85 -22.19 -23.67
N GLY A 464 4.06 -22.85 -22.55
CA GLY A 464 3.72 -24.27 -22.36
C GLY A 464 2.23 -24.54 -22.34
N ASN A 465 1.43 -23.60 -21.79
CA ASN A 465 0.01 -23.85 -21.57
C ASN A 465 -0.91 -23.00 -22.45
N MET A 466 -0.54 -21.77 -22.81
CA MET A 466 -1.34 -20.88 -23.66
C MET A 466 -0.82 -20.78 -25.09
N GLY A 467 0.33 -21.40 -25.39
CA GLY A 467 0.96 -21.33 -26.70
C GLY A 467 1.57 -19.95 -27.02
N LEU A 468 1.62 -19.01 -26.08
CA LEU A 468 2.13 -17.66 -26.32
C LEU A 468 3.64 -17.60 -26.06
N ASP A 469 4.44 -17.49 -27.13
CA ASP A 469 5.92 -17.43 -27.02
C ASP A 469 6.38 -15.97 -26.87
N TYR A 470 6.70 -15.59 -25.62
CA TYR A 470 7.29 -14.30 -25.30
C TYR A 470 8.81 -14.44 -25.12
N ARG A 471 9.58 -13.65 -25.88
CA ARG A 471 11.05 -13.59 -25.75
C ARG A 471 11.50 -12.33 -25.05
N LEU A 472 12.45 -12.50 -24.15
CA LEU A 472 13.11 -11.39 -23.46
C LEU A 472 13.96 -10.60 -24.48
N GLN A 473 13.64 -9.33 -24.67
CA GLN A 473 14.37 -8.42 -25.57
C GLN A 473 15.36 -7.56 -24.80
N HIS A 474 14.93 -7.01 -23.66
CA HIS A 474 15.75 -6.10 -22.85
C HIS A 474 15.60 -6.36 -21.35
N VAL A 475 16.68 -6.10 -20.63
CA VAL A 475 16.69 -5.96 -19.17
C VAL A 475 17.26 -4.59 -18.86
N VAL A 476 16.45 -3.72 -18.26
CA VAL A 476 16.89 -2.38 -17.85
C VAL A 476 16.64 -2.26 -16.35
N ALA A 477 17.75 -2.21 -15.59
CA ALA A 477 17.73 -2.35 -14.13
C ALA A 477 16.97 -3.63 -13.72
N ASP A 478 15.97 -3.51 -12.85
CA ASP A 478 15.16 -4.64 -12.39
C ASP A 478 13.94 -4.96 -13.26
N THR A 479 13.78 -4.28 -14.40
CA THR A 479 12.63 -4.44 -15.30
C THR A 479 12.98 -5.31 -16.49
N ARG A 480 12.14 -6.30 -16.80
CA ARG A 480 12.31 -7.21 -17.93
C ARG A 480 11.26 -6.93 -19.01
N PHE A 481 11.71 -6.77 -20.24
CA PHE A 481 10.86 -6.42 -21.37
C PHE A 481 10.80 -7.57 -22.37
N PHE A 482 9.60 -8.08 -22.60
CA PHE A 482 9.33 -9.22 -23.45
C PHE A 482 8.49 -8.84 -24.66
N GLU A 483 8.74 -9.50 -25.79
CA GLU A 483 7.98 -9.37 -27.02
C GLU A 483 7.37 -10.71 -27.42
N LEU A 484 6.13 -10.69 -27.88
CA LEU A 484 5.46 -11.84 -28.47
C LEU A 484 6.07 -12.14 -29.84
N VAL A 485 6.65 -13.33 -30.00
CA VAL A 485 7.30 -13.74 -31.26
C VAL A 485 6.57 -14.87 -31.99
N GLY A 486 5.61 -15.52 -31.33
CA GLY A 486 4.87 -16.63 -31.93
C GLY A 486 3.68 -17.06 -31.09
N MET A 487 2.72 -17.72 -31.75
CA MET A 487 1.54 -18.32 -31.13
C MET A 487 1.42 -19.77 -31.59
N ASN A 488 1.23 -20.67 -30.64
CA ASN A 488 0.95 -22.09 -30.84
C ASN A 488 -0.45 -22.42 -30.31
N ALA A 489 -0.94 -23.63 -30.60
CA ALA A 489 -2.20 -24.09 -30.05
C ALA A 489 -2.14 -24.10 -28.50
N PRO A 490 -3.14 -23.55 -27.80
CA PRO A 490 -3.21 -23.60 -26.35
C PRO A 490 -3.49 -25.03 -25.85
N ALA A 491 -3.05 -25.33 -24.63
CA ALA A 491 -3.41 -26.55 -23.92
C ALA A 491 -4.90 -26.54 -23.52
N ALA A 492 -5.46 -27.72 -23.22
CA ALA A 492 -6.88 -27.86 -22.88
C ALA A 492 -7.28 -27.09 -21.60
N ASP A 493 -6.34 -26.84 -20.70
CA ASP A 493 -6.49 -26.18 -19.40
C ASP A 493 -5.93 -24.74 -19.36
N ALA A 494 -5.67 -24.14 -20.51
CA ALA A 494 -5.04 -22.82 -20.69
C ALA A 494 -5.67 -21.65 -19.89
N LEU A 495 -6.91 -21.80 -19.43
CA LEU A 495 -7.61 -20.76 -18.67
C LEU A 495 -7.24 -20.73 -17.18
N ASP A 496 -6.84 -21.85 -16.60
CA ASP A 496 -6.63 -21.99 -15.15
C ASP A 496 -5.14 -21.91 -14.75
N ILE A 497 -4.30 -21.38 -15.64
CA ILE A 497 -2.85 -21.28 -15.43
C ILE A 497 -2.46 -20.03 -14.63
N ARG A 498 -1.36 -20.13 -13.90
CA ARG A 498 -0.69 -18.98 -13.26
C ARG A 498 0.39 -18.43 -14.18
N SER A 499 0.06 -17.40 -14.96
CA SER A 499 1.03 -16.57 -15.69
C SER A 499 1.78 -15.58 -14.77
N TYR A 500 1.35 -15.50 -13.52
CA TYR A 500 1.93 -14.70 -12.44
C TYR A 500 2.57 -15.61 -11.36
N ARG A 501 3.82 -15.33 -11.00
CA ARG A 501 4.54 -15.92 -9.87
C ARG A 501 4.46 -14.98 -8.66
N PRO A 502 3.86 -15.38 -7.53
CA PRO A 502 3.85 -14.56 -6.33
C PRO A 502 5.28 -14.26 -5.84
N GLN A 503 5.51 -13.04 -5.33
CA GLN A 503 6.82 -12.63 -4.80
C GLN A 503 7.34 -13.57 -3.69
N SER A 504 6.46 -14.28 -2.98
CA SER A 504 6.85 -15.31 -2.00
C SER A 504 7.67 -16.45 -2.63
N GLU A 505 7.49 -16.75 -3.92
CA GLU A 505 8.29 -17.73 -4.66
C GLU A 505 9.65 -17.16 -5.11
N HIS A 506 9.78 -15.83 -5.21
CA HIS A 506 11.04 -15.13 -5.54
C HIS A 506 11.93 -14.82 -4.33
N ALA A 507 11.33 -14.49 -3.18
CA ALA A 507 12.08 -14.35 -1.91
C ALA A 507 12.78 -15.67 -1.54
N LEU A 508 12.15 -16.81 -1.82
CA LEU A 508 12.72 -18.14 -1.64
C LEU A 508 13.89 -18.48 -2.57
N ALA A 509 14.06 -17.80 -3.71
CA ALA A 509 15.21 -18.02 -4.58
C ALA A 509 16.38 -17.09 -4.23
N ASN A 510 16.10 -15.85 -3.81
CA ASN A 510 17.14 -14.86 -3.49
C ASN A 510 17.61 -14.87 -2.03
N GLU A 511 16.77 -15.23 -1.05
CA GLU A 511 17.22 -15.45 0.34
C GLU A 511 18.13 -16.68 0.45
N TYR A 512 17.94 -17.72 -0.38
CA TYR A 512 18.88 -18.85 -0.41
C TYR A 512 20.24 -18.50 -1.03
N LEU A 513 20.31 -17.47 -1.88
CA LEU A 513 21.57 -16.97 -2.45
C LEU A 513 22.26 -15.94 -1.54
N LEU A 514 21.49 -15.10 -0.83
CA LEU A 514 22.05 -14.06 0.06
C LEU A 514 22.26 -14.55 1.51
N ALA A 515 21.50 -15.53 1.99
CA ALA A 515 21.77 -16.18 3.29
C ALA A 515 23.00 -17.12 3.23
N GLY A 516 23.43 -17.51 2.02
CA GLY A 516 24.72 -18.18 1.83
C GLY A 516 25.92 -17.30 2.21
N ASP A 517 25.84 -15.99 1.98
CA ASP A 517 26.92 -15.04 2.25
C ASP A 517 26.74 -14.25 3.56
N ALA A 518 25.50 -13.99 4.02
CA ALA A 518 25.24 -13.15 5.19
C ALA A 518 25.26 -13.88 6.55
N LEU A 519 25.32 -15.21 6.59
CA LEU A 519 25.37 -15.99 7.84
C LEU A 519 26.75 -15.98 8.54
N THR A 520 27.71 -15.20 8.06
CA THR A 520 29.02 -15.03 8.72
C THR A 520 29.11 -13.82 9.65
N ARG A 521 28.18 -12.84 9.63
CA ARG A 521 28.29 -11.64 10.49
C ARG A 521 26.92 -11.10 10.93
N ASP A 522 26.67 -11.19 12.24
CA ASP A 522 25.68 -10.46 13.03
C ASP A 522 24.18 -10.80 12.88
N GLY A 523 23.73 -11.75 13.73
CA GLY A 523 22.32 -12.10 13.88
C GLY A 523 21.95 -12.57 15.29
N ALA A 524 22.29 -11.79 16.32
CA ALA A 524 21.93 -12.11 17.70
C ALA A 524 21.30 -10.93 18.46
N ALA A 525 20.28 -10.27 17.90
CA ALA A 525 19.31 -9.51 18.70
C ALA A 525 18.15 -8.99 17.82
N ARG A 526 17.00 -9.67 17.86
CA ARG A 526 15.64 -9.08 17.99
C ARG A 526 14.57 -10.17 17.82
N GLY A 527 13.67 -10.25 18.80
CA GLY A 527 12.59 -11.22 18.88
C GLY A 527 11.53 -11.00 17.80
N ALA A 528 10.86 -12.09 17.39
CA ALA A 528 9.83 -12.03 16.36
C ALA A 528 8.54 -12.73 16.78
N GLY A 529 7.44 -12.00 16.63
CA GLY A 529 6.08 -12.51 16.60
C GLY A 529 5.58 -12.60 15.15
N ASP A 530 4.86 -13.69 14.91
CA ASP A 530 3.94 -13.97 13.80
C ASP A 530 4.51 -14.12 12.38
N THR A 531 4.65 -15.39 11.96
CA THR A 531 4.97 -15.81 10.59
C THR A 531 3.69 -15.86 9.74
N PRO A 532 3.61 -15.22 8.56
CA PRO A 532 2.43 -15.25 7.69
C PRO A 532 2.01 -16.67 7.29
N ALA A 533 0.73 -16.84 6.93
CA ALA A 533 0.14 -18.13 6.56
C ALA A 533 0.85 -18.80 5.36
N GLY A 534 1.29 -18.03 4.36
CA GLY A 534 2.02 -18.57 3.20
C GLY A 534 3.42 -19.13 3.49
N MET A 535 4.06 -18.74 4.60
CA MET A 535 5.33 -19.36 5.05
C MET A 535 5.10 -20.72 5.73
N ALA A 536 3.86 -21.04 6.14
CA ALA A 536 3.53 -22.37 6.70
C ALA A 536 3.76 -23.46 5.68
N ASP A 537 3.24 -23.24 4.46
CA ASP A 537 3.14 -24.25 3.42
C ASP A 537 4.52 -24.56 2.85
N VAL A 538 5.38 -23.54 2.75
CA VAL A 538 6.77 -23.71 2.29
C VAL A 538 7.60 -24.48 3.32
N ALA A 539 7.50 -24.12 4.60
CA ALA A 539 8.19 -24.85 5.67
C ALA A 539 7.71 -26.31 5.75
N ALA A 540 6.41 -26.56 5.50
CA ALA A 540 5.85 -27.90 5.44
C ALA A 540 6.39 -28.72 4.25
N VAL A 541 6.51 -28.12 3.06
CA VAL A 541 7.07 -28.80 1.87
C VAL A 541 8.55 -29.12 2.05
N SER A 542 9.36 -28.17 2.53
CA SER A 542 10.79 -28.39 2.78
C SER A 542 11.02 -29.47 3.84
N LEU A 543 10.24 -29.42 4.93
CA LEU A 543 10.27 -30.45 5.97
C LEU A 543 9.88 -31.82 5.39
N GLY A 544 8.83 -31.91 4.57
CA GLY A 544 8.42 -33.15 3.93
C GLY A 544 9.54 -33.77 3.08
N ARG A 545 10.20 -32.95 2.25
CA ARG A 545 11.35 -33.41 1.43
C ARG A 545 12.52 -33.90 2.27
N LEU A 546 12.82 -33.21 3.38
CA LEU A 546 13.86 -33.65 4.30
C LEU A 546 13.50 -35.02 4.90
N LEU A 547 12.28 -35.19 5.40
CA LEU A 547 11.83 -36.45 6.01
C LEU A 547 11.89 -37.62 5.02
N ASP A 548 11.48 -37.38 3.77
CA ASP A 548 11.61 -38.37 2.69
C ASP A 548 13.06 -38.75 2.42
N ALA A 549 13.94 -37.76 2.32
CA ALA A 549 15.35 -38.01 2.05
C ALA A 549 16.07 -38.69 3.21
N LEU A 550 15.67 -38.42 4.46
CA LEU A 550 16.17 -39.14 5.63
C LEU A 550 15.72 -40.61 5.60
N ALA A 551 14.46 -40.89 5.25
CA ALA A 551 13.99 -42.25 5.08
C ALA A 551 14.79 -42.98 3.96
N ASP A 552 15.04 -42.31 2.83
CA ASP A 552 15.83 -42.86 1.72
C ASP A 552 17.30 -43.08 2.08
N ALA A 553 17.84 -42.28 3.00
CA ALA A 553 19.18 -42.45 3.56
C ALA A 553 19.26 -43.54 4.65
N GLY A 554 18.16 -44.25 4.94
CA GLY A 554 18.13 -45.38 5.87
C GLY A 554 17.87 -45.00 7.33
N TYR A 555 17.51 -43.75 7.63
CA TYR A 555 17.08 -43.36 8.96
C TYR A 555 15.68 -43.91 9.23
N SER A 556 15.54 -44.72 10.29
CA SER A 556 14.32 -45.49 10.53
C SER A 556 13.45 -44.94 11.66
N ARG A 557 14.04 -44.19 12.59
CA ARG A 557 13.36 -43.65 13.77
C ARG A 557 13.83 -42.24 14.06
N LEU A 558 12.91 -41.28 14.01
CA LEU A 558 13.21 -39.86 14.14
C LEU A 558 12.75 -39.28 15.48
N GLY A 559 13.57 -38.41 16.05
CA GLY A 559 13.18 -37.53 17.16
C GLY A 559 12.93 -36.12 16.64
N VAL A 560 11.88 -35.43 17.13
CA VAL A 560 11.65 -34.02 16.79
C VAL A 560 12.04 -33.15 17.97
N TYR A 561 12.99 -32.24 17.81
CA TYR A 561 13.42 -31.34 18.89
C TYR A 561 12.61 -30.04 18.88
N GLY A 562 11.94 -29.76 20.00
CA GLY A 562 11.07 -28.61 20.31
C GLY A 562 9.58 -28.98 20.40
N ALA A 563 9.00 -29.08 21.60
CA ALA A 563 7.59 -29.40 21.87
C ALA A 563 6.65 -28.18 21.85
N GLY A 564 6.91 -27.24 20.94
CA GLY A 564 6.23 -25.95 20.85
C GLY A 564 5.32 -25.79 19.63
N ARG A 565 4.92 -24.53 19.37
CA ARG A 565 4.03 -24.15 18.26
C ARG A 565 4.51 -24.58 16.87
N TYR A 566 5.81 -24.73 16.66
CA TYR A 566 6.38 -25.10 15.36
C TYR A 566 6.13 -26.58 15.04
N THR A 567 6.31 -27.46 16.02
CA THR A 567 5.93 -28.88 15.89
C THR A 567 4.44 -29.03 15.68
N ALA A 568 3.62 -28.29 16.45
CA ALA A 568 2.17 -28.29 16.29
C ALA A 568 1.70 -27.88 14.87
N ARG A 569 2.42 -26.96 14.21
CA ARG A 569 2.09 -26.48 12.86
C ARG A 569 2.39 -27.52 11.78
N HIS A 570 3.29 -28.47 12.03
CA HIS A 570 3.78 -29.43 11.04
C HIS A 570 3.39 -30.88 11.35
N LEU A 571 2.41 -31.11 12.24
CA LEU A 571 2.00 -32.45 12.67
C LEU A 571 1.62 -33.37 11.51
N ASP A 572 0.87 -32.85 10.53
CA ASP A 572 0.44 -33.64 9.38
C ASP A 572 1.61 -34.10 8.52
N VAL A 573 2.68 -33.31 8.46
CA VAL A 573 3.91 -33.67 7.72
C VAL A 573 4.65 -34.77 8.47
N TYR A 574 4.87 -34.60 9.78
CA TYR A 574 5.52 -35.61 10.62
C TYR A 574 4.78 -36.94 10.64
N ARG A 575 3.44 -36.93 10.69
CA ARG A 575 2.60 -38.14 10.68
C ARG A 575 2.63 -38.89 9.35
N ARG A 576 2.92 -38.21 8.24
CA ARG A 576 3.03 -38.82 6.90
C ARG A 576 4.45 -39.24 6.55
N SER A 577 5.41 -38.98 7.41
CA SER A 577 6.82 -39.35 7.21
C SER A 577 6.97 -40.86 7.03
N ARG A 578 7.78 -41.27 6.05
CA ARG A 578 8.17 -42.67 5.84
C ARG A 578 9.08 -43.19 6.97
N ALA A 579 9.84 -42.30 7.61
CA ALA A 579 10.58 -42.59 8.84
C ALA A 579 9.76 -42.08 10.04
N PRO A 580 9.19 -42.96 10.88
CA PRO A 580 8.29 -42.55 11.96
C PRO A 580 8.99 -41.63 12.99
N VAL A 581 8.29 -40.58 13.39
CA VAL A 581 8.65 -39.80 14.59
C VAL A 581 8.24 -40.61 15.82
N VAL A 582 9.19 -40.89 16.72
CA VAL A 582 8.97 -41.76 17.89
C VAL A 582 8.97 -41.01 19.21
N VAL A 583 9.53 -39.79 19.24
CA VAL A 583 9.63 -38.95 20.44
C VAL A 583 9.73 -37.48 20.05
N VAL A 584 9.16 -36.61 20.88
CA VAL A 584 9.42 -35.17 20.83
C VAL A 584 10.37 -34.82 21.98
N LEU A 585 11.48 -34.18 21.65
CA LEU A 585 12.50 -33.80 22.60
C LEU A 585 12.29 -32.34 22.97
N ASP A 586 12.39 -31.97 24.24
CA ASP A 586 12.33 -30.57 24.69
C ASP A 586 13.27 -30.36 25.88
N ASP A 587 13.73 -29.14 26.10
CA ASP A 587 14.56 -28.81 27.28
C ASP A 587 13.70 -28.74 28.55
N ARG A 588 12.40 -28.50 28.38
CA ARG A 588 11.41 -28.43 29.44
C ARG A 588 10.24 -29.34 29.05
N PRO A 589 10.44 -30.67 28.99
CA PRO A 589 9.28 -31.55 29.01
C PRO A 589 8.51 -31.19 30.29
N GLY A 590 7.19 -31.32 30.29
CA GLY A 590 6.44 -31.23 31.55
C GLY A 590 6.84 -32.38 32.48
N ASP A 591 5.91 -32.87 33.28
CA ASP A 591 6.16 -34.13 33.97
C ASP A 591 6.58 -35.21 32.96
N ASP A 592 7.53 -36.08 33.31
CA ASP A 592 8.13 -37.08 32.41
C ASP A 592 7.11 -38.10 31.84
N ALA A 593 5.86 -38.07 32.33
CA ALA A 593 4.73 -38.83 31.80
C ALA A 593 3.95 -38.10 30.68
N THR A 594 4.31 -36.88 30.29
CA THR A 594 3.52 -36.09 29.34
C THR A 594 3.70 -36.54 27.89
N CYS A 595 2.59 -36.86 27.22
CA CYS A 595 2.50 -36.97 25.76
C CYS A 595 1.99 -35.64 25.19
N ARG A 596 2.57 -35.19 24.08
CA ARG A 596 2.02 -34.12 23.24
C ARG A 596 2.01 -34.59 21.80
N PHE A 597 0.91 -34.32 21.11
CA PHE A 597 0.74 -34.67 19.71
C PHE A 597 0.84 -36.18 19.44
N ASP A 598 0.38 -36.99 20.40
CA ASP A 598 0.44 -38.46 20.40
C ASP A 598 1.86 -39.05 20.50
N TRP A 599 2.87 -38.22 20.76
CA TRP A 599 4.24 -38.64 21.03
C TRP A 599 4.67 -38.33 22.47
N PRO A 600 5.52 -39.17 23.08
CA PRO A 600 6.13 -38.85 24.36
C PRO A 600 6.99 -37.60 24.22
N VAL A 601 6.86 -36.65 25.16
CA VAL A 601 7.75 -35.48 25.26
C VAL A 601 8.82 -35.75 26.31
N ARG A 602 10.09 -35.68 25.95
CA ARG A 602 11.19 -36.09 26.82
C ARG A 602 12.37 -35.13 26.76
N ARG A 603 13.25 -35.22 27.76
CA ARG A 603 14.51 -34.48 27.75
C ARG A 603 15.46 -35.04 26.70
N LEU A 604 16.31 -34.17 26.17
CA LEU A 604 17.24 -34.49 25.09
C LEU A 604 18.20 -35.64 25.46
N GLU A 605 18.59 -35.72 26.72
CA GLU A 605 19.49 -36.73 27.28
C GLU A 605 18.89 -38.15 27.26
N THR A 606 17.56 -38.27 27.16
CA THR A 606 16.86 -39.57 27.17
C THR A 606 16.69 -40.19 25.79
N THR A 607 17.23 -39.56 24.73
CA THR A 607 17.14 -40.04 23.35
C THR A 607 17.57 -41.48 23.14
N GLY A 608 18.57 -41.96 23.88
CA GLY A 608 19.02 -43.35 23.84
C GLY A 608 17.92 -44.37 24.19
N ALA A 609 16.93 -43.99 25.00
CA ALA A 609 15.81 -44.86 25.39
C ALA A 609 14.77 -45.07 24.28
N TYR A 610 14.81 -44.25 23.21
CA TYR A 610 13.82 -44.25 22.14
C TYR A 610 14.34 -44.82 20.81
N ASP A 611 15.61 -45.26 20.79
CA ASP A 611 16.31 -45.77 19.59
C ASP A 611 16.15 -44.76 18.43
N VAL A 612 16.49 -43.50 18.69
CA VAL A 612 16.43 -42.41 17.71
C VAL A 612 17.72 -42.40 16.89
N ASP A 613 17.60 -42.50 15.57
CA ASP A 613 18.75 -42.53 14.65
C ASP A 613 19.13 -41.12 14.16
N ALA A 614 18.18 -40.18 14.18
CA ALA A 614 18.38 -38.79 13.81
C ALA A 614 17.38 -37.85 14.49
N ILE A 615 17.82 -36.61 14.74
CA ILE A 615 16.96 -35.54 15.25
C ILE A 615 16.61 -34.54 14.15
N VAL A 616 15.33 -34.28 13.98
CA VAL A 616 14.80 -33.19 13.14
C VAL A 616 14.45 -32.01 14.02
N LEU A 617 14.96 -30.83 13.67
CA LEU A 617 14.66 -29.60 14.40
C LEU A 617 13.29 -29.09 13.98
N SER A 618 12.45 -28.76 14.95
CA SER A 618 11.09 -28.28 14.69
C SER A 618 11.03 -26.94 13.94
N THR A 619 12.13 -26.20 13.85
CA THR A 619 12.22 -24.93 13.12
C THR A 619 13.66 -24.57 12.72
N ASP A 620 13.83 -24.06 11.50
CA ASP A 620 15.12 -23.52 11.03
C ASP A 620 15.52 -22.24 11.79
N ARG A 621 14.52 -21.50 12.29
CA ARG A 621 14.71 -20.21 12.93
C ARG A 621 15.67 -20.25 14.13
N PHE A 622 15.69 -21.38 14.84
CA PHE A 622 16.55 -21.57 16.01
C PHE A 622 17.55 -22.71 15.81
N ALA A 623 17.79 -23.13 14.56
CA ALA A 623 18.59 -24.31 14.24
C ALA A 623 20.01 -24.24 14.84
N GLY A 624 20.66 -23.07 14.79
CA GLY A 624 22.00 -22.90 15.37
C GLY A 624 22.05 -23.21 16.88
N VAL A 625 21.14 -22.62 17.65
CA VAL A 625 21.06 -22.84 19.11
C VAL A 625 20.63 -24.27 19.43
N MET A 626 19.65 -24.81 18.69
CA MET A 626 19.16 -26.16 18.91
C MET A 626 20.22 -27.21 18.57
N ARG A 627 20.96 -27.07 17.47
CA ARG A 627 22.10 -27.95 17.15
C ARG A 627 23.18 -27.91 18.21
N ALA A 628 23.51 -26.72 18.73
CA ALA A 628 24.50 -26.59 19.79
C ALA A 628 24.08 -27.39 21.03
N ARG A 629 22.80 -27.35 21.40
CA ARG A 629 22.24 -28.13 22.52
C ARG A 629 22.24 -29.62 22.27
N VAL A 630 21.79 -30.06 21.09
CA VAL A 630 21.83 -31.50 20.72
C VAL A 630 23.26 -32.02 20.74
N ARG A 631 24.22 -31.26 20.20
CA ARG A 631 25.64 -31.64 20.21
C ARG A 631 26.24 -31.66 21.61
N ALA A 632 25.77 -30.80 22.52
CA ALA A 632 26.20 -30.80 23.91
C ALA A 632 25.67 -32.03 24.66
N ALA A 633 24.42 -32.42 24.42
CA ALA A 633 23.78 -33.55 25.09
C ALA A 633 24.21 -34.93 24.52
N LEU A 634 24.31 -35.04 23.19
CA LEU A 634 24.45 -36.32 22.48
C LEU A 634 25.77 -36.48 21.73
N GLY A 635 26.65 -35.48 21.82
CA GLY A 635 27.93 -35.45 21.14
C GLY A 635 27.86 -34.89 19.72
N ARG A 636 29.03 -34.47 19.20
CA ARG A 636 29.15 -33.79 17.89
C ARG A 636 28.79 -34.66 16.69
N ALA A 637 28.88 -35.98 16.83
CA ALA A 637 28.67 -36.94 15.75
C ALA A 637 27.20 -37.35 15.56
N PHE A 638 26.29 -36.96 16.47
CA PHE A 638 24.89 -37.34 16.37
C PHE A 638 24.22 -36.63 15.17
N PRO A 639 23.45 -37.34 14.31
CA PRO A 639 22.80 -36.74 13.15
C PRO A 639 21.68 -35.76 13.55
N VAL A 640 21.80 -34.50 13.13
CA VAL A 640 20.83 -33.43 13.41
C VAL A 640 20.55 -32.62 12.16
N PHE A 641 19.28 -32.54 11.77
CA PHE A 641 18.83 -31.93 10.53
C PHE A 641 17.76 -30.87 10.78
N ALA A 642 17.82 -29.78 10.02
CA ALA A 642 16.80 -28.73 9.94
C ALA A 642 16.18 -28.75 8.54
N ALA A 643 14.95 -28.25 8.38
CA ALA A 643 14.21 -28.32 7.11
C ALA A 643 14.94 -27.65 5.93
N GLY A 644 15.80 -26.66 6.20
CA GLY A 644 16.65 -26.01 5.21
C GLY A 644 17.97 -26.74 4.87
N ASP A 645 18.29 -27.86 5.55
CA ASP A 645 19.52 -28.60 5.28
C ASP A 645 19.45 -29.36 3.96
N ARG A 646 20.60 -29.47 3.29
CA ARG A 646 20.75 -30.43 2.20
C ARG A 646 20.65 -31.84 2.77
N PRO A 647 19.81 -32.70 2.19
CA PRO A 647 19.71 -34.07 2.65
C PRO A 647 21.06 -34.78 2.48
N PRO A 648 21.40 -35.72 3.37
CA PRO A 648 22.59 -36.54 3.20
C PRO A 648 22.49 -37.29 1.86
N HIS A 649 23.57 -37.29 1.08
CA HIS A 649 23.61 -38.12 -0.12
C HIS A 649 23.40 -39.59 0.28
N PRO A 650 22.64 -40.38 -0.52
CA PRO A 650 22.56 -41.83 -0.35
C PRO A 650 23.91 -42.42 -0.77
N THR A 651 24.93 -42.23 0.05
CA THR A 651 26.21 -42.91 -0.04
C THR A 651 26.25 -43.84 1.14
N ILE A 652 26.42 -45.13 0.83
CA ILE A 652 26.43 -46.29 1.71
C ILE A 652 27.12 -45.97 3.05
N MET A 653 26.33 -45.61 4.07
CA MET A 653 26.77 -45.71 5.46
C MET A 653 26.41 -47.12 5.94
N HIS A 654 27.36 -48.05 5.83
CA HIS A 654 27.34 -49.21 6.70
C HIS A 654 27.63 -48.73 8.12
N PRO A 655 26.77 -48.99 9.12
CA PRO A 655 27.11 -48.76 10.51
C PRO A 655 28.12 -49.84 10.93
N THR A 656 29.42 -49.57 10.74
CA THR A 656 30.50 -50.37 11.32
C THR A 656 31.04 -49.65 12.54
N GLY A 657 30.27 -49.70 13.62
CA GLY A 657 30.69 -49.24 14.93
C GLY A 657 29.73 -49.75 16.00
N PRO A 658 30.22 -50.40 17.09
CA PRO A 658 29.36 -50.85 18.16
C PRO A 658 28.63 -49.67 18.79
N ARG A 659 27.30 -49.80 18.95
CA ARG A 659 26.46 -48.84 19.68
C ARG A 659 27.08 -48.64 21.09
N PRO A 660 27.33 -47.41 21.54
CA PRO A 660 27.82 -47.18 22.89
C PRO A 660 26.77 -47.65 23.90
N SER A 661 27.16 -48.60 24.75
CA SER A 661 26.34 -49.07 25.87
C SER A 661 26.10 -47.91 26.83
N VAL A 662 24.83 -47.61 27.10
CA VAL A 662 24.42 -46.66 28.14
C VAL A 662 24.85 -47.23 29.49
N ALA A 663 25.81 -46.57 30.14
CA ALA A 663 26.13 -46.82 31.55
C ALA A 663 24.92 -46.38 32.39
N THR A 664 24.43 -47.31 33.20
CA THR A 664 23.36 -47.12 34.18
C THR A 664 23.89 -46.20 35.29
N VAL A 665 23.20 -45.07 35.54
CA VAL A 665 23.23 -44.31 36.80
C VAL A 665 21.80 -44.01 37.19
#